data_AF-A0AAN7CDR9-F1
#
_entry.id   AF-A0AAN7CDR9-F1
#
_cell.length_a   1.000
_cell.length_b   1.000
_cell.length_c   1.000
_cell.angle_alpha   90.00
_cell.angle_beta   90.00
_cell.angle_gamma   90.00
#
_symmetry.space_group_name_H-M   'P 1'
#
loop_
_entity.id
_entity.type
_entity.pdbx_description
1 polymer ?
#
loop_
_entity_poly.entity_id
_entity_poly.type
_entity_poly.pdbx_seq_one_letter_code
_entity_poly.pdbx_strand_id
1 'polypeptide(L)'
;MPFLFSYVCDLLQLVEDNHNARSGLRSNAAIIQDWFSGHQGLLHRDHNSGALLSALLPEKRTDRVYCLGAKRLQAIIGRALGLGRSRIAELRRWQNPGACVDLAECVESILRATPNPIFPAHRPVTIEEIDEILLGIAAACRFSSPAVRISASENRPADQVPSLGGLYKRLSARDAKWLTRLILKNYEPVVLDQHVVCAGYHRLLPQILQVQDDLAVAGRILDSQRRDRTVTGRSELAEYLKPTLGVKIGRQTWLKGRSIKHCLSMVQGRVSCEEKIDGEYCQIHIDLSKGYDCIQIFSKSGKDSTKDRIALHDSIRKSLQLGTASCPLKTGCILEGELVVYSDKHSKVLDFHKIRKHVSRSGSFLGTKNDSQPQPWEHLMIVYYDLLMVDNESLLAVKHSERFQRLKDLITQVPGRSALVKREVIDCSRPSAVSDLRRAFAKCITARGEGLVLRADDPYFDFGTLRRRPYSCCAIKLKKEYIGCFGDVGDFAVVGARFDAAKARIYNIRGLKWTHFYVGCLENKEEVQRFGKQPRFVVTNAVELNAAQLEAFITFVNPESVPPEDNTAISLRIEPGIDNGKRPSVIFPTPPVFDIRCFSFDKVGNAGFWSPRFPSVSKMHYDRSYCDAISFDLLQEMATQEKEMPRPEDSQELLGWIAALERSEPTTTVETTSQSTVSTITAQAPSPQKPMGPDCRHPSTAPISPTKEKTGPKRQAQAAPVDGQLTPPRSSAAKMSEPTSQKQIGDQEEAALGRKRSLESSTENNLPEERKRIRRCTSDRVHPSTNHMEPRVEPRMTLSRRNTEAPVAMPGLSSMALVHNSDLEKGDAQERGTIRSLQTCVSFHETVSTSFSAQSPSTEATSSLAEGVDTASRPPERSIETATGSCRYLGDACKLATHSIILSPCIANFPWVAEDLLSCHGVTDFIRDPKEWLDTRHVTQANLPVPSGITSASAPSSTADGTSSRGRRRRKIALVDARRREATLAFLQSIEAAQLKRRNGEREYVAVYDWRVLESIREEEQMCGRNRERPGNRFDLNSSLWRRFWVGLA
;
A
#
# COMPACT_ATOMS: atom_id res chain seq x y z
N MET A 1 -38.54 13.68 -0.93
CA MET A 1 -38.80 12.50 -1.78
C MET A 1 -37.58 11.59 -1.69
N PRO A 2 -37.73 10.35 -1.21
CA PRO A 2 -36.58 9.50 -0.92
C PRO A 2 -35.84 9.09 -2.20
N PHE A 3 -34.51 8.98 -2.12
CA PHE A 3 -33.66 8.74 -3.28
C PHE A 3 -33.46 7.23 -3.51
N LEU A 4 -33.74 6.75 -4.71
CA LEU A 4 -33.76 5.30 -4.98
C LEU A 4 -32.34 4.71 -4.97
N PHE A 5 -32.18 3.55 -4.33
CA PHE A 5 -30.89 2.87 -4.28
C PHE A 5 -30.44 2.38 -5.67
N SER A 6 -31.39 2.08 -6.57
CA SER A 6 -31.12 1.70 -7.96
C SER A 6 -30.25 2.74 -8.69
N TYR A 7 -30.42 4.04 -8.42
CA TYR A 7 -29.61 5.09 -9.04
C TYR A 7 -28.13 5.02 -8.63
N VAL A 8 -27.85 4.64 -7.38
CA VAL A 8 -26.49 4.40 -6.89
C VAL A 8 -25.91 3.14 -7.55
N CYS A 9 -26.73 2.09 -7.69
CA CYS A 9 -26.36 0.88 -8.43
C CYS A 9 -26.10 1.13 -9.93
N ASP A 10 -26.81 2.07 -10.55
CA ASP A 10 -26.58 2.48 -11.94
C ASP A 10 -25.16 3.06 -12.10
N LEU A 11 -24.76 3.99 -11.22
CA LEU A 11 -23.39 4.53 -11.19
C LEU A 11 -22.34 3.45 -10.96
N LEU A 12 -22.54 2.62 -9.93
CA LEU A 12 -21.59 1.57 -9.57
C LEU A 12 -21.43 0.54 -10.69
N GLN A 13 -22.52 0.18 -11.37
CA GLN A 13 -22.47 -0.73 -12.52
C GLN A 13 -21.76 -0.08 -13.72
N LEU A 14 -22.06 1.18 -14.06
CA LEU A 14 -21.37 1.88 -15.16
C LEU A 14 -19.86 1.98 -14.95
N VAL A 15 -19.40 2.12 -13.69
CA VAL A 15 -17.97 2.13 -13.36
C VAL A 15 -17.36 0.72 -13.37
N GLU A 16 -18.11 -0.33 -12.98
CA GLU A 16 -17.69 -1.74 -13.13
C GLU A 16 -17.55 -2.12 -14.61
N ASP A 17 -18.52 -1.74 -15.44
CA ASP A 17 -18.55 -2.02 -16.86
C ASP A 17 -17.41 -1.29 -17.59
N ASN A 18 -17.13 -0.03 -17.22
CA ASN A 18 -15.98 0.73 -17.73
C ASN A 18 -14.62 0.12 -17.32
N HIS A 19 -14.52 -0.43 -16.10
CA HIS A 19 -13.33 -1.19 -15.68
C HIS A 19 -13.14 -2.47 -16.50
N ASN A 20 -14.24 -3.16 -16.82
CA ASN A 20 -14.23 -4.43 -17.56
C ASN A 20 -14.03 -4.26 -19.07
N ALA A 21 -14.40 -3.12 -19.66
CA ALA A 21 -14.44 -2.89 -21.11
C ALA A 21 -13.09 -2.92 -21.83
N ARG A 22 -11.96 -2.98 -21.09
CA ARG A 22 -10.54 -2.97 -21.58
C ARG A 22 -10.13 -1.81 -22.50
N SER A 23 -11.06 -0.92 -22.83
CA SER A 23 -10.88 0.24 -23.70
C SER A 23 -11.17 1.49 -22.88
N GLY A 24 -10.23 2.44 -22.87
CA GLY A 24 -10.31 3.67 -22.08
C GLY A 24 -11.31 4.70 -22.61
N LEU A 25 -12.52 4.27 -22.97
CA LEU A 25 -13.54 5.09 -23.62
C LEU A 25 -13.94 6.30 -22.79
N ARG A 26 -14.03 6.15 -21.45
CA ARG A 26 -14.27 7.25 -20.51
C ARG A 26 -13.46 7.05 -19.22
N SER A 27 -13.11 8.13 -18.54
CA SER A 27 -12.56 8.06 -17.19
C SER A 27 -13.66 7.86 -16.16
N ASN A 28 -13.37 7.15 -15.06
CA ASN A 28 -14.33 6.99 -13.95
C ASN A 28 -14.79 8.35 -13.41
N ALA A 29 -13.90 9.35 -13.39
CA ALA A 29 -14.24 10.71 -12.99
C ALA A 29 -15.31 11.35 -13.89
N ALA A 30 -15.25 11.15 -15.22
CA ALA A 30 -16.26 11.62 -16.15
C ALA A 30 -17.59 10.88 -15.97
N ILE A 31 -17.58 9.56 -15.75
CA ILE A 31 -18.79 8.76 -15.48
C ILE A 31 -19.50 9.25 -14.21
N ILE A 32 -18.74 9.53 -13.14
CA ILE A 32 -19.27 10.10 -11.89
C ILE A 32 -19.85 11.50 -12.14
N GLN A 33 -19.14 12.36 -12.87
CA GLN A 33 -19.60 13.73 -13.19
C GLN A 33 -20.87 13.75 -14.05
N ASP A 34 -20.96 12.90 -15.07
CA ASP A 34 -22.17 12.72 -15.89
C ASP A 34 -23.35 12.22 -15.06
N TRP A 35 -23.14 11.22 -14.19
CA TRP A 35 -24.18 10.72 -13.31
C TRP A 35 -24.70 11.80 -12.37
N PHE A 36 -23.79 12.56 -11.72
CA PHE A 36 -24.16 13.70 -10.90
C PHE A 36 -24.92 14.76 -11.70
N SER A 37 -24.52 15.03 -12.94
CA SER A 37 -25.16 16.01 -13.83
C SER A 37 -26.60 15.58 -14.19
N GLY A 38 -26.79 14.32 -14.58
CA GLY A 38 -28.12 13.76 -14.88
C GLY A 38 -29.05 13.70 -13.67
N HIS A 39 -28.51 13.49 -12.46
CA HIS A 39 -29.29 13.40 -11.23
C HIS A 39 -29.49 14.75 -10.51
N GLN A 40 -28.99 15.88 -11.02
CA GLN A 40 -29.11 17.20 -10.34
C GLN A 40 -30.55 17.53 -9.95
N GLY A 41 -31.55 17.25 -10.81
CA GLY A 41 -32.96 17.51 -10.54
C GLY A 41 -33.57 16.66 -9.42
N LEU A 42 -32.90 15.58 -9.00
CA LEU A 42 -33.22 14.78 -7.81
C LEU A 42 -32.41 15.26 -6.59
N LEU A 43 -31.14 15.62 -6.79
CA LEU A 43 -30.23 16.11 -5.75
C LEU A 43 -30.59 17.53 -5.24
N HIS A 44 -31.43 18.27 -5.96
CA HIS A 44 -32.04 19.53 -5.51
C HIS A 44 -33.38 19.34 -4.79
N ARG A 45 -33.94 18.13 -4.75
CA ARG A 45 -35.13 17.81 -3.94
C ARG A 45 -34.71 17.46 -2.52
N ASP A 46 -35.65 17.60 -1.59
CA ASP A 46 -35.46 17.17 -0.21
C ASP A 46 -35.23 15.65 -0.13
N HIS A 47 -34.02 15.26 0.29
CA HIS A 47 -33.50 13.90 0.45
C HIS A 47 -32.39 13.92 1.51
N ASN A 48 -32.07 12.76 2.11
CA ASN A 48 -31.03 12.72 3.16
C ASN A 48 -29.61 12.74 2.53
N SER A 49 -29.00 13.92 2.50
CA SER A 49 -27.61 14.16 2.09
C SER A 49 -26.61 13.18 2.74
N GLY A 50 -26.80 12.90 4.04
CA GLY A 50 -25.94 11.99 4.81
C GLY A 50 -26.09 10.53 4.40
N ALA A 51 -27.30 10.08 4.07
CA ALA A 51 -27.55 8.74 3.56
C ALA A 51 -26.89 8.52 2.18
N LEU A 52 -26.99 9.50 1.27
CA LEU A 52 -26.42 9.34 -0.08
C LEU A 52 -24.90 9.28 -0.03
N LEU A 53 -24.28 10.16 0.75
CA LEU A 53 -22.83 10.13 0.93
C LEU A 53 -22.38 8.85 1.68
N SER A 54 -23.20 8.31 2.58
CA SER A 54 -22.92 7.02 3.25
C SER A 54 -23.06 5.82 2.32
N ALA A 55 -23.91 5.90 1.28
CA ALA A 55 -24.04 4.88 0.25
C ALA A 55 -22.92 4.98 -0.81
N LEU A 56 -22.51 6.20 -1.20
CA LEU A 56 -21.45 6.41 -2.20
C LEU A 56 -20.04 6.23 -1.64
N LEU A 57 -19.81 6.53 -0.36
CA LEU A 57 -18.50 6.50 0.31
C LEU A 57 -18.59 5.71 1.64
N PRO A 58 -18.98 4.41 1.62
CA PRO A 58 -19.27 3.65 2.83
C PRO A 58 -18.05 3.41 3.72
N GLU A 59 -16.84 3.45 3.16
CA GLU A 59 -15.57 3.39 3.88
C GLU A 59 -15.33 4.62 4.78
N LYS A 60 -16.00 5.75 4.50
CA LYS A 60 -15.97 6.94 5.38
C LYS A 60 -16.78 6.78 6.65
N ARG A 61 -17.76 5.87 6.70
CA ARG A 61 -18.55 5.61 7.92
C ARG A 61 -17.77 4.75 8.93
N THR A 62 -16.59 5.19 9.35
CA THR A 62 -15.75 4.48 10.34
C THR A 62 -16.33 4.55 11.76
N ASP A 63 -17.32 5.42 11.96
CA ASP A 63 -18.20 5.50 13.13
C ASP A 63 -19.14 4.29 13.28
N ARG A 64 -19.59 3.69 12.17
CA ARG A 64 -20.55 2.57 12.14
C ARG A 64 -19.84 1.22 11.91
N VAL A 65 -19.95 0.30 12.86
CA VAL A 65 -19.41 -1.08 12.74
C VAL A 65 -20.54 -2.10 12.78
N TYR A 66 -20.84 -2.75 11.65
CA TYR A 66 -21.98 -3.67 11.55
C TYR A 66 -21.74 -5.08 12.11
N CYS A 67 -20.47 -5.48 12.30
CA CYS A 67 -20.08 -6.87 12.62
C CYS A 67 -20.68 -7.94 11.66
N LEU A 68 -20.89 -7.58 10.39
CA LEU A 68 -21.37 -8.44 9.32
C LEU A 68 -20.23 -8.77 8.33
N GLY A 69 -19.35 -9.71 8.69
CA GLY A 69 -18.38 -10.28 7.74
C GLY A 69 -19.05 -11.19 6.72
N ALA A 70 -18.41 -11.42 5.56
CA ALA A 70 -18.98 -12.16 4.42
C ALA A 70 -19.67 -13.48 4.80
N LYS A 71 -19.05 -14.35 5.62
CA LYS A 71 -19.67 -15.62 6.07
C LYS A 71 -20.97 -15.42 6.88
N ARG A 72 -21.08 -14.34 7.68
CA ARG A 72 -22.31 -14.00 8.44
C ARG A 72 -23.38 -13.41 7.52
N LEU A 73 -22.99 -12.52 6.61
CA LEU A 73 -23.90 -11.94 5.61
C LEU A 73 -24.47 -13.01 4.66
N GLN A 74 -23.63 -13.94 4.20
CA GLN A 74 -24.02 -15.14 3.44
C GLN A 74 -25.12 -15.96 4.15
N ALA A 75 -25.01 -16.13 5.48
CA ALA A 75 -25.99 -16.84 6.31
C ALA A 75 -27.26 -16.02 6.63
N ILE A 76 -27.23 -14.70 6.46
CA ILE A 76 -28.43 -13.85 6.50
C ILE A 76 -29.16 -13.95 5.16
N ILE A 77 -28.47 -13.71 4.04
CA ILE A 77 -29.04 -13.76 2.68
C ILE A 77 -29.62 -15.14 2.37
N GLY A 78 -28.88 -16.22 2.64
CA GLY A 78 -29.34 -17.58 2.36
C GLY A 78 -30.62 -17.98 3.12
N ARG A 79 -30.81 -17.47 4.35
CA ARG A 79 -32.06 -17.64 5.11
C ARG A 79 -33.16 -16.70 4.61
N ALA A 80 -32.84 -15.44 4.34
CA ALA A 80 -33.80 -14.45 3.86
C ALA A 80 -34.44 -14.85 2.51
N LEU A 81 -33.64 -15.40 1.58
CA LEU A 81 -34.09 -15.87 0.27
C LEU A 81 -34.55 -17.34 0.26
N GLY A 82 -34.61 -18.02 1.42
CA GLY A 82 -35.11 -19.40 1.53
C GLY A 82 -34.32 -20.44 0.70
N LEU A 83 -33.00 -20.27 0.57
CA LEU A 83 -32.22 -21.06 -0.39
C LEU A 83 -32.02 -22.52 0.05
N GLY A 84 -32.38 -23.44 -0.84
CA GLY A 84 -32.10 -24.87 -0.70
C GLY A 84 -30.61 -25.23 -0.84
N ARG A 85 -30.25 -26.48 -0.53
CA ARG A 85 -28.85 -26.97 -0.42
C ARG A 85 -27.98 -26.62 -1.64
N SER A 86 -28.49 -26.76 -2.86
CA SER A 86 -27.78 -26.44 -4.11
C SER A 86 -27.47 -24.95 -4.26
N ARG A 87 -28.46 -24.07 -4.09
CA ARG A 87 -28.28 -22.60 -4.14
C ARG A 87 -27.44 -22.08 -2.97
N ILE A 88 -27.42 -22.78 -1.82
CA ILE A 88 -26.47 -22.52 -0.73
C ILE A 88 -25.03 -22.92 -1.10
N ALA A 89 -24.81 -23.93 -1.94
CA ALA A 89 -23.49 -24.25 -2.48
C ALA A 89 -23.04 -23.20 -3.51
N GLU A 90 -23.93 -22.76 -4.40
CA GLU A 90 -23.67 -21.63 -5.31
C GLU A 90 -23.31 -20.35 -4.53
N LEU A 91 -24.02 -20.05 -3.42
CA LEU A 91 -23.76 -18.88 -2.56
C LEU A 91 -22.41 -18.98 -1.81
N ARG A 92 -21.78 -20.17 -1.79
CA ARG A 92 -20.44 -20.39 -1.21
C ARG A 92 -19.33 -20.36 -2.25
N ARG A 93 -19.63 -20.30 -3.55
CA ARG A 93 -18.64 -20.39 -4.66
C ARG A 93 -17.48 -19.41 -4.54
N TRP A 94 -17.70 -18.23 -3.95
CA TRP A 94 -16.65 -17.24 -3.64
C TRP A 94 -15.54 -17.75 -2.71
N GLN A 95 -15.77 -18.83 -1.95
CA GLN A 95 -14.75 -19.43 -1.08
C GLN A 95 -13.77 -20.32 -1.86
N ASN A 96 -14.06 -20.64 -3.13
CA ASN A 96 -13.27 -21.56 -3.95
C ASN A 96 -12.15 -20.78 -4.70
N PRO A 97 -10.87 -21.17 -4.57
CA PRO A 97 -9.79 -20.63 -5.39
C PRO A 97 -10.08 -20.78 -6.89
N GLY A 98 -9.57 -19.86 -7.72
CA GLY A 98 -9.78 -19.88 -9.16
C GLY A 98 -11.19 -19.49 -9.65
N ALA A 99 -12.21 -19.49 -8.78
CA ALA A 99 -13.58 -19.09 -9.15
C ALA A 99 -13.72 -17.58 -9.47
N CYS A 100 -12.79 -16.76 -8.98
CA CYS A 100 -12.65 -15.32 -9.28
C CYS A 100 -13.88 -14.43 -9.05
N VAL A 101 -14.82 -14.84 -8.18
CA VAL A 101 -16.04 -14.11 -7.81
C VAL A 101 -16.10 -13.86 -6.31
N ASP A 102 -16.73 -12.76 -5.86
CA ASP A 102 -17.03 -12.55 -4.44
C ASP A 102 -18.44 -13.01 -4.03
N LEU A 103 -18.80 -12.79 -2.77
CA LEU A 103 -20.13 -13.07 -2.24
C LEU A 103 -21.24 -12.32 -3.01
N ALA A 104 -21.01 -11.07 -3.40
CA ALA A 104 -21.99 -10.22 -4.06
C ALA A 104 -22.29 -10.67 -5.50
N GLU A 105 -21.28 -11.14 -6.22
CA GLU A 105 -21.42 -11.78 -7.54
C GLU A 105 -22.09 -13.16 -7.43
N CYS A 106 -21.87 -13.90 -6.34
CA CYS A 106 -22.62 -15.12 -6.06
C CYS A 106 -24.11 -14.83 -5.76
N VAL A 107 -24.41 -13.72 -5.07
CA VAL A 107 -25.79 -13.24 -4.83
C VAL A 107 -26.45 -12.81 -6.15
N GLU A 108 -25.73 -12.10 -7.02
CA GLU A 108 -26.23 -11.75 -8.35
C GLU A 108 -26.51 -12.98 -9.21
N SER A 109 -25.59 -13.96 -9.26
CA SER A 109 -25.77 -15.24 -9.95
C SER A 109 -27.07 -15.93 -9.55
N ILE A 110 -27.28 -16.08 -8.23
CA ILE A 110 -28.47 -16.71 -7.63
C ILE A 110 -29.75 -15.97 -7.98
N LEU A 111 -29.75 -14.63 -7.97
CA LEU A 111 -30.91 -13.81 -8.27
C LEU A 111 -31.14 -13.58 -9.77
N ARG A 112 -30.15 -13.83 -10.63
CA ARG A 112 -30.34 -13.97 -12.09
C ARG A 112 -30.99 -15.31 -12.42
N ALA A 113 -30.55 -16.40 -11.78
CA ALA A 113 -31.07 -17.75 -11.99
C ALA A 113 -32.47 -18.00 -11.37
N THR A 114 -32.84 -17.27 -10.31
CA THR A 114 -34.24 -17.18 -9.86
C THR A 114 -34.47 -15.78 -9.28
N PRO A 115 -35.03 -14.85 -10.08
CA PRO A 115 -35.36 -13.51 -9.63
C PRO A 115 -36.32 -13.49 -8.45
N ASN A 116 -36.23 -12.44 -7.63
CA ASN A 116 -37.28 -12.10 -6.68
C ASN A 116 -38.60 -11.83 -7.43
N PRO A 117 -39.77 -12.16 -6.84
CA PRO A 117 -41.05 -11.81 -7.43
C PRO A 117 -41.17 -10.28 -7.54
N ILE A 118 -41.22 -9.78 -8.77
CA ILE A 118 -41.28 -8.35 -9.05
C ILE A 118 -42.70 -7.85 -8.80
N PHE A 119 -42.96 -7.39 -7.58
CA PHE A 119 -44.14 -6.58 -7.29
C PHE A 119 -43.91 -5.15 -7.82
N PRO A 120 -44.64 -4.68 -8.84
CA PRO A 120 -44.42 -3.36 -9.41
C PRO A 120 -44.79 -2.23 -8.43
N ALA A 121 -44.06 -1.12 -8.54
CA ALA A 121 -44.29 0.20 -7.94
C ALA A 121 -44.36 0.34 -6.40
N HIS A 122 -44.98 -0.56 -5.65
CA HIS A 122 -45.52 -0.22 -4.31
C HIS A 122 -44.52 -0.04 -3.16
N ARG A 123 -43.26 -0.54 -3.25
CA ARG A 123 -42.23 -0.29 -2.21
C ARG A 123 -40.79 -0.42 -2.74
N PRO A 124 -40.30 0.51 -3.58
CA PRO A 124 -38.89 0.53 -4.01
C PRO A 124 -37.95 0.66 -2.81
N VAL A 125 -36.71 0.18 -2.95
CA VAL A 125 -35.68 0.35 -1.89
C VAL A 125 -34.97 1.69 -2.07
N THR A 126 -34.87 2.45 -0.99
CA THR A 126 -34.29 3.80 -0.99
C THR A 126 -33.01 3.82 -0.16
N ILE A 127 -32.16 4.82 -0.37
CA ILE A 127 -30.91 4.97 0.39
C ILE A 127 -31.17 5.24 1.88
N GLU A 128 -32.29 5.89 2.21
CA GLU A 128 -32.68 6.24 3.57
C GLU A 128 -33.09 4.99 4.36
N GLU A 129 -33.91 4.11 3.75
CA GLU A 129 -34.28 2.81 4.32
C GLU A 129 -33.05 1.93 4.58
N ILE A 130 -32.04 1.99 3.71
CA ILE A 130 -30.75 1.31 3.92
C ILE A 130 -29.95 1.95 5.05
N ASP A 131 -29.85 3.28 5.09
CA ASP A 131 -29.06 4.00 6.10
C ASP A 131 -29.62 3.81 7.51
N GLU A 132 -30.95 3.79 7.67
CA GLU A 132 -31.66 3.53 8.92
C GLU A 132 -31.42 2.11 9.44
N ILE A 133 -31.57 1.08 8.59
CA ILE A 133 -31.32 -0.31 8.96
C ILE A 133 -29.84 -0.51 9.34
N LEU A 134 -28.91 0.06 8.56
CA LEU A 134 -27.48 -0.01 8.86
C LEU A 134 -27.08 0.80 10.10
N LEU A 135 -27.74 1.92 10.38
CA LEU A 135 -27.58 2.68 11.62
C LEU A 135 -28.04 1.86 12.82
N GLY A 136 -29.22 1.21 12.75
CA GLY A 136 -29.73 0.33 13.81
C GLY A 136 -28.80 -0.84 14.11
N ILE A 137 -28.28 -1.51 13.07
CA ILE A 137 -27.29 -2.60 13.21
C ILE A 137 -25.97 -2.08 13.81
N ALA A 138 -25.51 -0.89 13.42
CA ALA A 138 -24.31 -0.28 13.97
C ALA A 138 -24.50 0.17 15.43
N ALA A 139 -25.67 0.69 15.80
CA ALA A 139 -25.95 1.20 17.13
C ALA A 139 -25.99 0.08 18.18
N ALA A 140 -26.49 -1.11 17.81
CA ALA A 140 -26.41 -2.33 18.61
C ALA A 140 -24.99 -2.90 18.78
N CYS A 141 -23.99 -2.37 18.05
CA CYS A 141 -22.62 -2.89 18.06
C CYS A 141 -21.69 -2.09 19.01
N ARG A 142 -21.10 -2.77 19.99
CA ARG A 142 -20.14 -2.17 20.94
C ARG A 142 -18.91 -1.52 20.29
N PHE A 143 -18.57 -1.89 19.05
CA PHE A 143 -17.41 -1.38 18.31
C PHE A 143 -17.69 -0.10 17.50
N SER A 144 -18.95 0.32 17.34
CA SER A 144 -19.30 1.62 16.75
C SER A 144 -18.92 2.79 17.68
N SER A 145 -18.94 4.02 17.16
CA SER A 145 -18.69 5.24 17.96
C SER A 145 -19.71 5.42 19.09
N PRO A 146 -19.38 6.14 20.18
CA PRO A 146 -20.32 6.42 21.27
C PRO A 146 -21.62 7.06 20.79
N ALA A 147 -21.55 8.07 19.92
CA ALA A 147 -22.72 8.75 19.35
C ALA A 147 -23.65 7.78 18.61
N VAL A 148 -23.10 6.92 17.73
CA VAL A 148 -23.89 5.92 16.98
C VAL A 148 -24.60 4.93 17.91
N ARG A 149 -24.00 4.57 19.05
CA ARG A 149 -24.66 3.68 20.03
C ARG A 149 -25.73 4.40 20.85
N ILE A 150 -25.58 5.69 21.13
CA ILE A 150 -26.57 6.48 21.87
C ILE A 150 -27.86 6.64 21.05
N SER A 151 -27.79 6.78 19.73
CA SER A 151 -28.98 6.88 18.85
C SER A 151 -29.91 5.64 18.83
N ALA A 152 -29.54 4.51 19.46
CA ALA A 152 -30.45 3.37 19.70
C ALA A 152 -31.15 3.39 21.07
N SER A 153 -30.93 4.42 21.90
CA SER A 153 -31.69 4.60 23.15
C SER A 153 -33.04 5.29 22.90
N GLU A 154 -33.09 6.24 21.98
CA GLU A 154 -34.28 7.00 21.59
C GLU A 154 -35.18 6.22 20.62
N ASN A 155 -34.59 5.35 19.79
CA ASN A 155 -35.31 4.45 18.89
C ASN A 155 -34.77 3.02 18.99
N ARG A 156 -35.61 2.08 19.44
CA ARG A 156 -35.39 0.64 19.31
C ARG A 156 -36.40 0.03 18.33
N PRO A 157 -36.12 -0.01 17.02
CA PRO A 157 -36.93 -0.78 16.08
C PRO A 157 -36.85 -2.28 16.35
N ALA A 158 -37.75 -3.05 15.72
CA ALA A 158 -37.73 -4.51 15.74
C ALA A 158 -36.41 -5.11 15.18
N ASP A 159 -36.22 -6.42 15.37
CA ASP A 159 -34.99 -7.14 15.03
C ASP A 159 -34.50 -6.81 13.60
N GLN A 160 -33.37 -6.10 13.53
CA GLN A 160 -32.87 -5.47 12.31
C GLN A 160 -32.27 -6.48 11.31
N VAL A 161 -31.96 -7.71 11.75
CA VAL A 161 -31.43 -8.76 10.87
C VAL A 161 -32.51 -9.28 9.90
N PRO A 162 -33.75 -9.58 10.36
CA PRO A 162 -34.94 -9.67 9.51
C PRO A 162 -35.13 -8.49 8.55
N SER A 163 -35.04 -7.24 9.02
CA SER A 163 -35.20 -6.04 8.16
C SER A 163 -34.20 -6.00 7.01
N LEU A 164 -32.91 -6.28 7.31
CA LEU A 164 -31.85 -6.41 6.30
C LEU A 164 -32.15 -7.52 5.29
N GLY A 165 -32.68 -8.66 5.74
CA GLY A 165 -33.15 -9.73 4.88
C GLY A 165 -34.35 -9.33 3.99
N GLY A 166 -35.21 -8.44 4.49
CA GLY A 166 -36.34 -7.86 3.75
C GLY A 166 -35.91 -6.99 2.55
N LEU A 167 -34.75 -6.32 2.63
CA LEU A 167 -34.19 -5.59 1.48
C LEU A 167 -33.81 -6.54 0.35
N TYR A 168 -33.13 -7.65 0.65
CA TYR A 168 -32.71 -8.64 -0.36
C TYR A 168 -33.87 -9.28 -1.13
N LYS A 169 -35.08 -9.31 -0.56
CA LYS A 169 -36.31 -9.78 -1.24
C LYS A 169 -36.91 -8.78 -2.23
N ARG A 170 -36.53 -7.50 -2.14
CA ARG A 170 -37.10 -6.37 -2.91
C ARG A 170 -36.15 -5.80 -3.97
N LEU A 171 -34.90 -6.26 -4.01
CA LEU A 171 -33.89 -5.80 -4.96
C LEU A 171 -33.82 -6.66 -6.22
N SER A 172 -33.37 -6.06 -7.33
CA SER A 172 -32.90 -6.80 -8.51
C SER A 172 -31.60 -7.55 -8.19
N ALA A 173 -31.21 -8.51 -9.03
CA ALA A 173 -29.96 -9.24 -8.88
C ALA A 173 -28.72 -8.31 -8.85
N ARG A 174 -28.72 -7.28 -9.71
CA ARG A 174 -27.68 -6.25 -9.79
C ARG A 174 -27.62 -5.42 -8.52
N ASP A 175 -28.77 -4.94 -8.04
CA ASP A 175 -28.81 -4.05 -6.87
C ASP A 175 -28.49 -4.84 -5.58
N ALA A 176 -28.83 -6.12 -5.53
CA ALA A 176 -28.45 -7.02 -4.43
C ALA A 176 -26.93 -7.26 -4.35
N LYS A 177 -26.21 -7.29 -5.49
CA LYS A 177 -24.73 -7.25 -5.51
C LYS A 177 -24.23 -5.97 -4.83
N TRP A 178 -24.72 -4.81 -5.27
CA TRP A 178 -24.26 -3.53 -4.75
C TRP A 178 -24.63 -3.29 -3.28
N LEU A 179 -25.79 -3.77 -2.81
CA LEU A 179 -26.11 -3.82 -1.38
C LEU A 179 -25.13 -4.71 -0.60
N THR A 180 -24.76 -5.87 -1.13
CA THR A 180 -23.79 -6.78 -0.48
C THR A 180 -22.42 -6.12 -0.34
N ARG A 181 -21.94 -5.43 -1.38
CA ARG A 181 -20.68 -4.67 -1.37
C ARG A 181 -20.75 -3.45 -0.42
N LEU A 182 -21.90 -2.76 -0.35
CA LEU A 182 -22.18 -1.67 0.59
C LEU A 182 -22.12 -2.12 2.06
N ILE A 183 -22.77 -3.22 2.42
CA ILE A 183 -22.74 -3.79 3.78
C ILE A 183 -21.32 -4.19 4.18
N LEU A 184 -20.56 -4.77 3.25
CA LEU A 184 -19.16 -5.14 3.46
C LEU A 184 -18.18 -3.96 3.40
N LYS A 185 -18.66 -2.76 3.03
CA LYS A 185 -17.87 -1.53 2.83
C LYS A 185 -16.70 -1.70 1.85
N ASN A 186 -16.92 -2.46 0.77
CA ASN A 186 -15.91 -2.67 -0.26
C ASN A 186 -16.55 -2.77 -1.66
N TYR A 187 -16.32 -1.76 -2.50
CA TYR A 187 -16.72 -1.72 -3.91
C TYR A 187 -15.59 -2.13 -4.89
N GLU A 188 -14.35 -2.32 -4.44
CA GLU A 188 -13.17 -2.60 -5.28
C GLU A 188 -13.42 -3.78 -6.24
N PRO A 189 -13.13 -3.68 -7.55
CA PRO A 189 -12.29 -2.68 -8.21
C PRO A 189 -13.01 -1.38 -8.58
N VAL A 190 -14.31 -1.23 -8.30
CA VAL A 190 -15.00 0.06 -8.45
C VAL A 190 -14.53 1.01 -7.37
N VAL A 191 -13.74 1.99 -7.78
CA VAL A 191 -13.29 3.11 -6.94
C VAL A 191 -14.03 4.36 -7.39
N LEU A 192 -14.87 4.90 -6.50
CA LEU A 192 -15.44 6.23 -6.64
C LEU A 192 -14.48 7.23 -5.99
N ASP A 193 -13.93 8.17 -6.76
CA ASP A 193 -13.00 9.16 -6.21
C ASP A 193 -13.74 10.12 -5.27
N GLN A 194 -13.29 10.19 -4.00
CA GLN A 194 -13.95 10.97 -2.96
C GLN A 194 -14.07 12.45 -3.35
N HIS A 195 -13.06 13.04 -3.98
CA HIS A 195 -13.07 14.45 -4.34
C HIS A 195 -14.04 14.71 -5.50
N VAL A 196 -14.07 13.84 -6.51
CA VAL A 196 -15.03 13.93 -7.63
C VAL A 196 -16.47 13.71 -7.14
N VAL A 197 -16.71 12.72 -6.27
CA VAL A 197 -18.03 12.48 -5.66
C VAL A 197 -18.49 13.69 -4.86
N CYS A 198 -17.64 14.22 -3.98
CA CYS A 198 -17.99 15.37 -3.16
C CYS A 198 -18.22 16.63 -4.01
N ALA A 199 -17.37 16.90 -5.00
CA ALA A 199 -17.51 18.06 -5.87
C ALA A 199 -18.73 17.98 -6.81
N GLY A 200 -19.09 16.76 -7.26
CA GLY A 200 -20.30 16.50 -8.06
C GLY A 200 -21.59 16.61 -7.26
N TYR A 201 -21.57 16.25 -5.97
CA TYR A 201 -22.70 16.49 -5.06
C TYR A 201 -22.87 17.99 -4.74
N HIS A 202 -21.78 18.66 -4.33
CA HIS A 202 -21.79 20.12 -4.14
C HIS A 202 -20.38 20.74 -4.16
N ARG A 203 -20.22 21.87 -4.86
CA ARG A 203 -18.94 22.59 -5.03
C ARG A 203 -18.16 22.84 -3.72
N LEU A 204 -18.86 23.11 -2.62
CA LEU A 204 -18.24 23.39 -1.31
C LEU A 204 -17.96 22.13 -0.48
N LEU A 205 -18.60 20.99 -0.78
CA LEU A 205 -18.50 19.78 0.06
C LEU A 205 -17.06 19.25 0.25
N PRO A 206 -16.15 19.29 -0.75
CA PRO A 206 -14.76 18.91 -0.52
C PRO A 206 -14.03 19.79 0.51
N GLN A 207 -14.38 21.07 0.62
CA GLN A 207 -13.83 21.96 1.67
C GLN A 207 -14.54 21.73 3.01
N ILE A 208 -15.86 21.54 3.01
CA ILE A 208 -16.63 21.24 4.23
C ILE A 208 -16.10 19.98 4.91
N LEU A 209 -15.86 18.89 4.17
CA LEU A 209 -15.27 17.65 4.71
C LEU A 209 -13.78 17.74 5.06
N GLN A 210 -13.07 18.80 4.64
CA GLN A 210 -11.72 19.08 5.14
C GLN A 210 -11.77 19.69 6.54
N VAL A 211 -12.72 20.58 6.84
CA VAL A 211 -12.86 21.19 8.18
C VAL A 211 -13.69 20.32 9.14
N GLN A 212 -14.67 19.58 8.61
CA GLN A 212 -15.69 18.83 9.33
C GLN A 212 -15.82 17.42 8.70
N ASP A 213 -14.89 16.51 9.00
CA ASP A 213 -14.74 15.16 8.41
C ASP A 213 -15.79 14.15 8.95
N ASP A 214 -17.06 14.56 8.95
CA ASP A 214 -18.25 13.78 9.28
C ASP A 214 -19.36 14.05 8.23
N LEU A 215 -19.88 12.99 7.61
CA LEU A 215 -20.83 13.11 6.50
C LEU A 215 -22.20 13.68 6.91
N ALA A 216 -22.63 13.51 8.17
CA ALA A 216 -23.90 14.01 8.66
C ALA A 216 -23.80 15.48 9.10
N VAL A 217 -22.67 15.89 9.69
CA VAL A 217 -22.36 17.31 9.95
C VAL A 217 -22.26 18.07 8.64
N ALA A 218 -21.48 17.54 7.68
CA ALA A 218 -21.30 18.16 6.37
C ALA A 218 -22.63 18.30 5.60
N GLY A 219 -23.52 17.30 5.68
CA GLY A 219 -24.89 17.40 5.15
C GLY A 219 -25.65 18.61 5.73
N ARG A 220 -25.74 18.71 7.07
CA ARG A 220 -26.44 19.85 7.72
C ARG A 220 -25.84 21.23 7.37
N ILE A 221 -24.53 21.31 7.12
CA ILE A 221 -23.86 22.55 6.68
C ILE A 221 -24.23 22.89 5.22
N LEU A 222 -24.41 21.89 4.35
CA LEU A 222 -24.97 22.12 3.00
C LEU A 222 -26.44 22.53 3.05
N ASP A 223 -27.22 21.92 3.94
CA ASP A 223 -28.66 22.15 4.02
C ASP A 223 -29.03 23.47 4.74
N SER A 224 -28.10 24.09 5.48
CA SER A 224 -28.18 25.52 5.82
C SER A 224 -27.79 26.39 4.63
N GLN A 225 -26.61 26.18 4.02
CA GLN A 225 -26.18 26.98 2.86
C GLN A 225 -27.18 27.01 1.68
N ARG A 226 -27.90 25.89 1.43
CA ARG A 226 -28.98 25.81 0.42
C ARG A 226 -30.15 26.76 0.71
N ARG A 227 -30.48 26.98 1.98
CA ARG A 227 -31.53 27.90 2.43
C ARG A 227 -31.03 29.34 2.50
N ASP A 228 -29.91 29.53 3.17
CA ASP A 228 -29.45 30.86 3.62
C ASP A 228 -28.59 31.58 2.55
N ARG A 229 -28.06 30.84 1.56
CA ARG A 229 -27.25 31.34 0.41
C ARG A 229 -26.05 32.23 0.76
N THR A 230 -25.55 32.12 1.99
CA THR A 230 -24.59 33.09 2.59
C THR A 230 -23.20 33.15 1.94
N VAL A 231 -22.74 32.08 1.26
CA VAL A 231 -21.39 32.01 0.69
C VAL A 231 -21.43 31.68 -0.80
N THR A 232 -20.81 32.52 -1.62
CA THR A 232 -20.72 32.39 -3.08
C THR A 232 -19.30 32.09 -3.57
N GLY A 233 -18.29 32.59 -2.84
CA GLY A 233 -16.88 32.49 -3.13
C GLY A 233 -16.16 31.37 -2.37
N ARG A 234 -14.87 31.20 -2.68
CA ARG A 234 -13.95 30.37 -1.87
C ARG A 234 -13.33 31.14 -0.71
N SER A 235 -13.12 32.45 -0.87
CA SER A 235 -12.46 33.31 0.12
C SER A 235 -13.32 33.49 1.39
N GLU A 236 -14.60 33.80 1.20
CA GLU A 236 -15.65 33.86 2.23
C GLU A 236 -15.74 32.57 3.08
N LEU A 237 -15.39 31.43 2.49
CA LEU A 237 -15.54 30.12 3.13
C LEU A 237 -14.59 29.95 4.33
N ALA A 238 -13.44 30.63 4.38
CA ALA A 238 -12.52 30.53 5.51
C ALA A 238 -13.08 31.15 6.81
N GLU A 239 -13.92 32.19 6.68
CA GLU A 239 -14.57 32.86 7.81
C GLU A 239 -15.86 32.15 8.23
N TYR A 240 -16.63 31.64 7.25
CA TYR A 240 -17.85 30.86 7.47
C TYR A 240 -17.57 29.47 8.07
N LEU A 241 -16.61 28.73 7.50
CA LEU A 241 -16.37 27.33 7.79
C LEU A 241 -15.33 27.16 8.91
N LYS A 242 -15.74 27.51 10.14
CA LYS A 242 -14.94 27.27 11.35
C LYS A 242 -14.99 25.79 11.77
N PRO A 243 -13.96 25.25 12.44
CA PRO A 243 -14.02 23.96 13.10
C PRO A 243 -15.06 23.93 14.23
N THR A 244 -15.54 22.73 14.58
CA THR A 244 -16.47 22.53 15.70
C THR A 244 -15.89 21.54 16.69
N LEU A 245 -15.95 21.87 17.99
CA LEU A 245 -15.50 20.98 19.05
C LEU A 245 -16.30 19.67 19.05
N GLY A 246 -15.60 18.55 19.06
CA GLY A 246 -16.20 17.22 18.99
C GLY A 246 -16.62 16.78 17.58
N VAL A 247 -16.29 17.54 16.54
CA VAL A 247 -16.34 17.09 15.13
C VAL A 247 -14.92 17.09 14.57
N LYS A 248 -14.46 15.94 14.09
CA LYS A 248 -13.09 15.76 13.63
C LYS A 248 -12.77 16.65 12.42
N ILE A 249 -11.61 17.30 12.42
CA ILE A 249 -11.03 17.98 11.26
C ILE A 249 -10.35 16.95 10.34
N GLY A 250 -10.47 17.13 9.02
CA GLY A 250 -9.75 16.34 8.02
C GLY A 250 -8.23 16.41 8.21
N ARG A 251 -7.50 15.44 7.65
CA ARG A 251 -6.03 15.41 7.74
C ARG A 251 -5.42 16.02 6.48
N GLN A 252 -4.31 16.75 6.62
CA GLN A 252 -3.47 17.15 5.48
C GLN A 252 -3.10 15.97 4.57
N THR A 253 -2.81 16.25 3.30
CA THR A 253 -2.29 15.26 2.34
C THR A 253 -0.87 14.84 2.72
N TRP A 254 -0.60 13.52 2.74
CA TRP A 254 0.71 12.96 3.10
C TRP A 254 1.45 12.42 1.87
N LEU A 255 2.59 13.01 1.55
CA LEU A 255 3.45 12.63 0.42
C LEU A 255 4.65 11.79 0.90
N LYS A 256 5.25 11.00 0.00
CA LYS A 256 6.49 10.25 0.26
C LYS A 256 7.70 10.99 -0.31
N GLY A 257 8.66 11.34 0.54
CA GLY A 257 10.04 11.57 0.12
C GLY A 257 10.60 10.32 -0.56
N ARG A 258 11.51 10.49 -1.52
CA ARG A 258 12.17 9.38 -2.28
C ARG A 258 13.68 9.58 -2.44
N SER A 259 14.13 10.81 -2.25
CA SER A 259 15.52 11.24 -2.05
C SER A 259 15.48 12.62 -1.38
N ILE A 260 16.63 13.14 -0.94
CA ILE A 260 16.77 14.52 -0.43
C ILE A 260 16.38 15.51 -1.53
N LYS A 261 16.87 15.30 -2.77
CA LYS A 261 16.48 16.10 -3.94
C LYS A 261 14.97 16.05 -4.19
N HIS A 262 14.34 14.86 -4.11
CA HIS A 262 12.88 14.74 -4.30
C HIS A 262 12.09 15.49 -3.22
N CYS A 263 12.52 15.43 -1.95
CA CYS A 263 11.89 16.21 -0.88
C CYS A 263 11.97 17.71 -1.16
N LEU A 264 13.14 18.22 -1.54
CA LEU A 264 13.36 19.63 -1.85
C LEU A 264 12.63 20.11 -3.12
N SER A 265 12.32 19.21 -4.06
CA SER A 265 11.45 19.54 -5.21
C SER A 265 9.96 19.70 -4.86
N MET A 266 9.54 19.26 -3.66
CA MET A 266 8.16 19.36 -3.17
C MET A 266 7.94 20.45 -2.11
N VAL A 267 8.98 21.16 -1.67
CA VAL A 267 8.91 22.23 -0.65
C VAL A 267 9.62 23.50 -1.10
N GLN A 268 9.26 24.65 -0.56
CA GLN A 268 9.85 25.96 -0.91
C GLN A 268 9.90 26.88 0.31
N GLY A 269 10.93 27.74 0.39
CA GLY A 269 11.14 28.66 1.51
C GLY A 269 11.45 27.92 2.82
N ARG A 270 10.97 28.45 3.95
CA ARG A 270 11.19 27.85 5.27
C ARG A 270 10.38 26.56 5.43
N VAL A 271 11.04 25.52 5.91
CA VAL A 271 10.47 24.18 6.12
C VAL A 271 10.80 23.72 7.55
N SER A 272 9.77 23.30 8.26
CA SER A 272 9.89 22.57 9.53
C SER A 272 10.22 21.12 9.22
N CYS A 273 11.36 20.63 9.72
CA CYS A 273 11.81 19.25 9.64
C CYS A 273 11.63 18.61 11.02
N GLU A 274 10.50 17.96 11.25
CA GLU A 274 10.09 17.34 12.50
C GLU A 274 10.56 15.89 12.61
N GLU A 275 10.91 15.45 13.81
CA GLU A 275 11.15 14.05 14.16
C GLU A 275 9.87 13.22 13.95
N LYS A 276 9.87 12.25 13.03
CA LYS A 276 8.68 11.42 12.78
C LYS A 276 8.52 10.37 13.89
N ILE A 277 7.75 10.73 14.91
CA ILE A 277 7.35 9.85 16.02
C ILE A 277 6.71 8.54 15.50
N ASP A 278 7.00 7.42 16.17
CA ASP A 278 6.43 6.11 15.88
C ASP A 278 5.34 5.74 16.89
N GLY A 279 4.12 6.23 16.66
CA GLY A 279 3.03 6.08 17.61
C GLY A 279 1.64 5.98 16.97
N GLU A 280 0.62 6.33 17.75
CA GLU A 280 -0.76 6.42 17.31
C GLU A 280 -1.23 7.88 17.22
N TYR A 281 -1.42 8.38 16.00
CA TYR A 281 -2.11 9.64 15.71
C TYR A 281 -3.35 9.84 16.58
N CYS A 282 -3.41 11.02 17.20
CA CYS A 282 -4.51 11.57 17.97
C CYS A 282 -4.84 12.96 17.42
N GLN A 283 -6.11 13.20 17.11
CA GLN A 283 -6.64 14.56 17.09
C GLN A 283 -7.46 14.74 18.35
N ILE A 284 -7.07 15.70 19.18
CA ILE A 284 -7.57 15.90 20.54
C ILE A 284 -8.41 17.17 20.54
N HIS A 285 -9.67 17.04 20.91
CA HIS A 285 -10.62 18.14 21.09
C HIS A 285 -10.81 18.36 22.58
N ILE A 286 -10.69 19.62 23.01
CA ILE A 286 -10.87 20.05 24.39
C ILE A 286 -12.06 21.01 24.40
N ASP A 287 -13.09 20.68 25.17
CA ASP A 287 -14.36 21.41 25.23
C ASP A 287 -14.77 21.64 26.68
N LEU A 288 -14.45 22.81 27.21
CA LEU A 288 -14.58 23.12 28.63
C LEU A 288 -16.05 23.14 29.10
N SER A 289 -17.02 23.29 28.18
CA SER A 289 -18.45 23.23 28.52
C SER A 289 -18.90 21.85 29.04
N LYS A 290 -18.12 20.79 28.76
CA LYS A 290 -18.35 19.42 29.25
C LYS A 290 -17.66 19.13 30.59
N GLY A 291 -17.04 20.12 31.23
CA GLY A 291 -16.42 19.97 32.55
C GLY A 291 -15.31 18.91 32.57
N TYR A 292 -15.44 17.88 33.41
CA TYR A 292 -14.42 16.83 33.54
C TYR A 292 -14.26 15.96 32.27
N ASP A 293 -15.34 15.79 31.50
CA ASP A 293 -15.39 15.04 30.24
C ASP A 293 -15.12 15.93 29.00
N CYS A 294 -14.39 17.04 29.20
CA CYS A 294 -13.96 17.95 28.15
C CYS A 294 -13.04 17.35 27.08
N ILE A 295 -12.45 16.17 27.30
CA ILE A 295 -11.46 15.57 26.39
C ILE A 295 -12.13 14.55 25.47
N GLN A 296 -12.05 14.78 24.16
CA GLN A 296 -12.48 13.85 23.11
C GLN A 296 -11.32 13.57 22.15
N ILE A 297 -11.05 12.29 21.84
CA ILE A 297 -9.86 11.86 21.08
C ILE A 297 -10.26 11.04 19.85
N PHE A 298 -9.98 11.59 18.66
CA PHE A 298 -10.16 10.88 17.41
C PHE A 298 -8.92 10.11 16.99
N SER A 299 -9.16 8.91 16.47
CA SER A 299 -8.15 8.07 15.80
C SER A 299 -7.93 8.49 14.33
N LYS A 300 -6.87 7.96 13.72
CA LYS A 300 -6.45 8.26 12.34
C LYS A 300 -7.52 8.00 11.29
N SER A 301 -8.43 7.06 11.54
CA SER A 301 -9.51 6.65 10.63
C SER A 301 -10.80 7.46 10.78
N GLY A 302 -10.88 8.39 11.73
CA GLY A 302 -12.11 9.14 12.01
C GLY A 302 -12.90 8.61 13.21
N LYS A 303 -12.70 7.36 13.62
CA LYS A 303 -13.38 6.80 14.80
C LYS A 303 -12.96 7.54 16.08
N ASP A 304 -13.95 7.93 16.87
CA ASP A 304 -13.80 8.30 18.28
C ASP A 304 -13.20 7.11 19.08
N SER A 305 -12.03 7.36 19.66
CA SER A 305 -11.26 6.45 20.50
C SER A 305 -10.94 7.10 21.86
N THR A 306 -11.82 7.98 22.35
CA THR A 306 -11.69 8.63 23.68
C THR A 306 -11.60 7.58 24.79
N LYS A 307 -12.60 6.69 24.90
CA LYS A 307 -12.60 5.60 25.88
C LYS A 307 -11.52 4.55 25.64
N ASP A 308 -11.10 4.36 24.38
CA ASP A 308 -10.00 3.47 24.01
C ASP A 308 -8.64 3.95 24.58
N ARG A 309 -8.49 5.28 24.73
CA ARG A 309 -7.26 6.01 25.09
C ARG A 309 -7.36 6.75 26.43
N ILE A 310 -8.28 6.35 27.31
CA ILE A 310 -8.58 7.03 28.58
C ILE A 310 -7.34 7.28 29.46
N ALA A 311 -6.35 6.36 29.46
CA ALA A 311 -5.10 6.48 30.20
C ALA A 311 -4.17 7.62 29.71
N LEU A 312 -4.51 8.31 28.61
CA LEU A 312 -3.81 9.52 28.15
C LEU A 312 -4.43 10.81 28.71
N HIS A 313 -5.65 10.77 29.26
CA HIS A 313 -6.38 11.97 29.67
C HIS A 313 -5.62 12.78 30.73
N ASP A 314 -4.97 12.15 31.69
CA ASP A 314 -4.26 12.87 32.75
C ASP A 314 -2.95 13.51 32.25
N SER A 315 -2.31 12.94 31.23
CA SER A 315 -1.19 13.58 30.52
C SER A 315 -1.66 14.83 29.77
N ILE A 316 -2.86 14.80 29.17
CA ILE A 316 -3.49 15.94 28.47
C ILE A 316 -3.97 17.01 29.47
N ARG A 317 -4.58 16.62 30.59
CA ARG A 317 -4.99 17.55 31.66
C ARG A 317 -3.81 18.28 32.25
N LYS A 318 -2.70 17.58 32.53
CA LYS A 318 -1.47 18.18 33.05
C LYS A 318 -0.79 19.09 32.04
N SER A 319 -0.79 18.76 30.75
CA SER A 319 -0.13 19.58 29.73
C SER A 319 -0.86 20.88 29.37
N LEU A 320 -2.17 20.91 29.53
CA LEU A 320 -3.02 22.09 29.31
C LEU A 320 -3.50 22.74 30.62
N GLN A 321 -3.03 22.24 31.77
CA GLN A 321 -3.42 22.67 33.12
C GLN A 321 -4.94 22.68 33.37
N LEU A 322 -5.68 21.76 32.72
CA LEU A 322 -7.14 21.72 32.71
C LEU A 322 -7.73 21.52 34.11
N GLY A 323 -8.75 22.31 34.45
CA GLY A 323 -9.38 22.29 35.77
C GLY A 323 -8.60 23.05 36.86
N THR A 324 -7.51 23.75 36.50
CA THR A 324 -6.78 24.66 37.40
C THR A 324 -7.02 26.12 37.02
N ALA A 325 -6.79 27.05 37.96
CA ALA A 325 -6.83 28.49 37.69
C ALA A 325 -5.74 28.97 36.70
N SER A 326 -4.74 28.13 36.42
CA SER A 326 -3.65 28.38 35.47
C SER A 326 -3.94 27.85 34.05
N CYS A 327 -5.15 27.35 33.80
CA CYS A 327 -5.58 26.91 32.48
C CYS A 327 -5.64 28.11 31.50
N PRO A 328 -4.91 28.10 30.37
CA PRO A 328 -4.88 29.23 29.42
C PRO A 328 -6.11 29.31 28.49
N LEU A 329 -6.95 28.27 28.48
CA LEU A 329 -8.14 28.15 27.60
C LEU A 329 -9.40 28.73 28.26
N LYS A 330 -10.24 29.40 27.47
CA LYS A 330 -11.54 29.97 27.89
C LYS A 330 -12.74 29.13 27.45
N THR A 331 -12.67 28.50 26.27
CA THR A 331 -13.73 27.58 25.78
C THR A 331 -13.17 26.23 25.35
N GLY A 332 -11.99 26.19 24.73
CA GLY A 332 -11.45 24.92 24.22
C GLY A 332 -10.39 25.05 23.13
N CYS A 333 -9.89 23.91 22.65
CA CYS A 333 -8.91 23.86 21.58
C CYS A 333 -8.98 22.55 20.77
N ILE A 334 -8.32 22.54 19.61
CA ILE A 334 -8.17 21.35 18.76
C ILE A 334 -6.68 21.17 18.43
N LEU A 335 -6.13 20.02 18.79
CA LEU A 335 -4.69 19.68 18.77
C LEU A 335 -4.44 18.43 17.90
N GLU A 336 -3.27 18.37 17.25
CA GLU A 336 -2.73 17.11 16.71
C GLU A 336 -1.48 16.66 17.48
N GLY A 337 -1.39 15.36 17.72
CA GLY A 337 -0.22 14.74 18.37
C GLY A 337 -0.17 13.23 18.17
N GLU A 338 0.96 12.62 18.52
CA GLU A 338 1.17 11.18 18.45
C GLU A 338 1.23 10.58 19.87
N LEU A 339 0.36 9.58 20.13
CA LEU A 339 0.35 8.80 21.36
C LEU A 339 1.45 7.75 21.31
N VAL A 340 2.29 7.71 22.34
CA VAL A 340 3.35 6.71 22.51
C VAL A 340 3.33 6.10 23.91
N VAL A 341 4.05 4.99 24.11
CA VAL A 341 4.35 4.50 25.47
C VAL A 341 5.70 5.07 25.90
N TYR A 342 5.74 5.69 27.07
CA TYR A 342 6.98 6.11 27.72
C TYR A 342 7.32 5.16 28.87
N SER A 343 8.60 5.05 29.19
CA SER A 343 9.10 4.32 30.35
C SER A 343 9.89 5.25 31.25
N ASP A 344 9.38 5.51 32.45
CA ASP A 344 10.09 6.31 33.48
C ASP A 344 11.42 5.64 33.83
N LYS A 345 11.42 4.33 34.08
CA LYS A 345 12.61 3.51 34.41
C LYS A 345 13.77 3.65 33.40
N HIS A 346 13.46 3.81 32.12
CA HIS A 346 14.46 3.94 31.05
C HIS A 346 14.52 5.36 30.47
N SER A 347 13.76 6.30 31.04
CA SER A 347 13.59 7.70 30.60
C SER A 347 13.40 7.87 29.08
N LYS A 348 12.75 6.91 28.42
CA LYS A 348 12.60 6.86 26.96
C LYS A 348 11.21 6.43 26.50
N VAL A 349 10.86 6.87 25.28
CA VAL A 349 9.78 6.29 24.49
C VAL A 349 10.15 4.85 24.11
N LEU A 350 9.16 3.94 24.13
CA LEU A 350 9.31 2.54 23.74
C LEU A 350 8.74 2.25 22.34
N ASP A 351 9.11 1.12 21.76
CA ASP A 351 8.61 0.65 20.46
C ASP A 351 7.08 0.63 20.34
N PHE A 352 6.60 0.89 19.12
CA PHE A 352 5.19 0.91 18.75
C PHE A 352 4.38 -0.30 19.23
N HIS A 353 4.93 -1.53 19.21
CA HIS A 353 4.20 -2.71 19.71
C HIS A 353 3.74 -2.59 21.16
N LYS A 354 4.41 -1.80 22.00
CA LYS A 354 4.03 -1.59 23.40
C LYS A 354 2.68 -0.86 23.53
N ILE A 355 2.22 -0.13 22.52
CA ILE A 355 0.95 0.62 22.57
C ILE A 355 -0.26 -0.32 22.74
N ARG A 356 -0.25 -1.52 22.12
CA ARG A 356 -1.43 -2.42 22.09
C ARG A 356 -1.83 -3.02 23.44
N LYS A 357 -0.96 -2.94 24.46
CA LYS A 357 -1.26 -3.33 25.85
C LYS A 357 -1.65 -2.15 26.75
N HIS A 358 -1.52 -0.92 26.28
CA HIS A 358 -1.91 0.31 26.99
C HIS A 358 -3.16 0.99 26.37
N VAL A 359 -3.45 0.74 25.08
CA VAL A 359 -4.64 1.23 24.37
C VAL A 359 -5.60 0.07 24.08
N SER A 360 -6.82 0.15 24.60
CA SER A 360 -7.85 -0.86 24.31
C SER A 360 -8.58 -0.56 23.00
N ARG A 361 -9.32 -1.52 22.45
CA ARG A 361 -10.24 -1.30 21.32
C ARG A 361 -11.65 -1.67 21.74
N SER A 362 -12.40 -0.65 22.17
CA SER A 362 -13.79 -0.73 22.65
C SER A 362 -13.95 -1.73 23.80
N GLY A 363 -13.06 -1.62 24.79
CA GLY A 363 -13.04 -2.46 25.99
C GLY A 363 -12.34 -3.81 25.83
N SER A 364 -11.50 -3.99 24.80
CA SER A 364 -10.74 -5.23 24.61
C SER A 364 -9.36 -4.95 24.01
N PHE A 365 -8.31 -5.46 24.65
CA PHE A 365 -6.95 -5.41 24.10
C PHE A 365 -6.79 -6.48 23.00
N LEU A 366 -6.08 -6.15 21.92
CA LEU A 366 -5.94 -6.99 20.74
C LEU A 366 -4.47 -7.35 20.50
N GLY A 367 -4.19 -8.64 20.27
CA GLY A 367 -2.83 -9.14 20.02
C GLY A 367 -1.95 -9.30 21.26
N THR A 368 -2.52 -9.24 22.47
CA THR A 368 -1.78 -9.19 23.75
C THR A 368 -1.71 -10.52 24.52
N LYS A 369 -2.23 -11.63 24.00
CA LYS A 369 -2.34 -12.89 24.78
C LYS A 369 -0.99 -13.47 25.20
N ASN A 370 0.04 -13.31 24.35
CA ASN A 370 1.40 -13.77 24.61
C ASN A 370 2.36 -12.59 24.88
N ASP A 371 1.83 -11.38 25.16
CA ASP A 371 2.65 -10.20 25.48
C ASP A 371 3.01 -10.16 26.98
N SER A 372 4.10 -9.48 27.30
CA SER A 372 4.39 -9.05 28.68
C SER A 372 3.39 -7.98 29.11
N GLN A 373 2.83 -8.13 30.32
CA GLN A 373 1.87 -7.18 30.90
C GLN A 373 2.43 -5.74 30.96
N PRO A 374 1.56 -4.71 30.98
CA PRO A 374 1.96 -3.34 31.33
C PRO A 374 2.81 -3.34 32.61
N GLN A 375 3.96 -2.67 32.58
CA GLN A 375 4.82 -2.54 33.76
C GLN A 375 4.43 -1.27 34.53
N PRO A 376 4.60 -1.20 35.87
CA PRO A 376 4.23 -0.02 36.66
C PRO A 376 4.93 1.29 36.23
N TRP A 377 6.10 1.18 35.59
CA TRP A 377 6.89 2.28 35.06
C TRP A 377 6.66 2.56 33.55
N GLU A 378 5.68 1.90 32.92
CA GLU A 378 5.23 2.17 31.55
C GLU A 378 3.86 2.87 31.58
N HIS A 379 3.67 3.90 30.77
CA HIS A 379 2.39 4.61 30.66
C HIS A 379 2.29 5.34 29.32
N LEU A 380 1.10 5.90 29.03
CA LEU A 380 0.90 6.70 27.82
C LEU A 380 1.49 8.12 27.95
N MET A 381 2.01 8.60 26.83
CA MET A 381 2.57 9.93 26.62
C MET A 381 2.02 10.52 25.32
N ILE A 382 1.85 11.84 25.26
CA ILE A 382 1.46 12.58 24.05
C ILE A 382 2.62 13.45 23.56
N VAL A 383 2.94 13.35 22.27
CA VAL A 383 3.86 14.27 21.58
C VAL A 383 3.07 15.14 20.62
N TYR A 384 2.84 16.40 20.97
CA TYR A 384 2.07 17.35 20.16
C TYR A 384 2.90 17.90 19.00
N TYR A 385 2.24 18.18 17.87
CA TYR A 385 2.91 18.74 16.68
C TYR A 385 2.12 19.78 15.88
N ASP A 386 0.80 19.91 16.06
CA ASP A 386 0.03 20.99 15.42
C ASP A 386 -1.15 21.45 16.31
N LEU A 387 -1.63 22.66 16.04
CA LEU A 387 -2.72 23.32 16.76
C LEU A 387 -3.67 23.96 15.74
N LEU A 388 -4.92 23.50 15.73
CA LEU A 388 -5.88 23.75 14.66
C LEU A 388 -6.97 24.76 15.04
N MET A 389 -7.23 24.93 16.34
CA MET A 389 -8.18 25.90 16.90
C MET A 389 -7.86 26.20 18.37
N VAL A 390 -8.07 27.45 18.81
CA VAL A 390 -8.08 27.87 20.24
C VAL A 390 -9.21 28.86 20.46
N ASP A 391 -10.01 28.68 21.51
CA ASP A 391 -11.06 29.61 21.96
C ASP A 391 -11.96 30.18 20.83
N ASN A 392 -12.35 29.29 19.91
CA ASN A 392 -13.13 29.55 18.70
C ASN A 392 -12.41 30.33 17.56
N GLU A 393 -11.12 30.66 17.72
CA GLU A 393 -10.24 31.10 16.63
C GLU A 393 -9.80 29.90 15.78
N SER A 394 -10.15 29.90 14.50
CA SER A 394 -9.74 28.88 13.53
C SER A 394 -8.31 29.14 13.06
N LEU A 395 -7.39 28.21 13.32
CA LEU A 395 -6.00 28.31 12.86
C LEU A 395 -5.77 27.60 11.51
N LEU A 396 -6.81 27.07 10.85
CA LEU A 396 -6.64 26.28 9.61
C LEU A 396 -6.07 27.09 8.44
N ALA A 397 -6.32 28.41 8.40
CA ALA A 397 -5.73 29.33 7.43
C ALA A 397 -4.38 29.92 7.87
N VAL A 398 -3.97 29.70 9.13
CA VAL A 398 -2.77 30.27 9.75
C VAL A 398 -1.53 29.43 9.41
N LYS A 399 -0.38 30.08 9.19
CA LYS A 399 0.87 29.42 8.78
C LYS A 399 1.44 28.48 9.85
N HIS A 400 2.08 27.41 9.41
CA HIS A 400 2.61 26.39 10.30
C HIS A 400 3.64 26.91 11.33
N SER A 401 4.49 27.89 11.00
CA SER A 401 5.40 28.49 11.99
C SER A 401 4.64 29.14 13.16
N GLU A 402 3.55 29.84 12.88
CA GLU A 402 2.71 30.52 13.87
C GLU A 402 1.84 29.53 14.66
N ARG A 403 1.19 28.55 14.00
CA ARG A 403 0.43 27.49 14.69
C ARG A 403 1.30 26.75 15.71
N PHE A 404 2.54 26.42 15.33
CA PHE A 404 3.49 25.77 16.24
C PHE A 404 3.97 26.70 17.36
N GLN A 405 4.12 28.01 17.11
CA GLN A 405 4.48 28.95 18.17
C GLN A 405 3.34 29.07 19.20
N ARG A 406 2.10 29.25 18.74
CA ARG A 406 0.90 29.19 19.60
C ARG A 406 0.77 27.86 20.35
N LEU A 407 1.10 26.72 19.71
CA LEU A 407 1.17 25.40 20.36
C LEU A 407 2.21 25.36 21.48
N LYS A 408 3.40 25.92 21.25
CA LYS A 408 4.49 25.98 22.24
C LYS A 408 4.11 26.82 23.45
N ASP A 409 3.40 27.92 23.23
CA ASP A 409 2.97 28.83 24.30
C ASP A 409 1.75 28.28 25.07
N LEU A 410 0.94 27.43 24.45
CA LEU A 410 -0.21 26.74 25.05
C LEU A 410 0.17 25.49 25.87
N ILE A 411 1.18 24.72 25.43
CA ILE A 411 1.50 23.41 26.00
C ILE A 411 2.57 23.48 27.09
N THR A 412 2.16 23.19 28.31
CA THR A 412 3.08 22.87 29.41
C THR A 412 3.67 21.47 29.19
N GLN A 413 4.97 21.39 28.95
CA GLN A 413 5.66 20.11 28.76
C GLN A 413 5.97 19.46 30.12
N VAL A 414 5.53 18.23 30.31
CA VAL A 414 5.67 17.45 31.55
C VAL A 414 6.49 16.20 31.22
N PRO A 415 7.74 16.06 31.73
CA PRO A 415 8.63 14.96 31.39
C PRO A 415 7.96 13.57 31.43
N GLY A 416 8.12 12.82 30.34
CA GLY A 416 7.50 11.51 30.14
C GLY A 416 5.97 11.51 29.92
N ARG A 417 5.25 12.61 30.20
CA ARG A 417 3.77 12.67 30.06
C ARG A 417 3.34 13.48 28.84
N SER A 418 3.97 14.64 28.59
CA SER A 418 3.74 15.47 27.41
C SER A 418 5.04 16.07 26.87
N ALA A 419 5.14 16.18 25.55
CA ALA A 419 6.21 16.91 24.87
C ALA A 419 5.70 17.58 23.59
N LEU A 420 6.48 18.53 23.07
CA LEU A 420 6.39 19.00 21.69
C LEU A 420 7.30 18.13 20.81
N VAL A 421 6.94 17.93 19.55
CA VAL A 421 7.82 17.26 18.58
C VAL A 421 9.12 18.06 18.38
N LYS A 422 10.26 17.37 18.33
CA LYS A 422 11.54 18.02 18.01
C LYS A 422 11.56 18.41 16.55
N ARG A 423 12.06 19.61 16.24
CA ARG A 423 12.19 20.09 14.85
C ARG A 423 13.44 20.93 14.63
N GLU A 424 13.99 20.82 13.42
CA GLU A 424 14.97 21.76 12.87
C GLU A 424 14.27 22.57 11.76
N VAL A 425 14.56 23.87 11.61
CA VAL A 425 13.99 24.69 10.52
C VAL A 425 15.05 24.90 9.46
N ILE A 426 14.75 24.48 8.23
CA ILE A 426 15.64 24.58 7.07
C ILE A 426 15.06 25.62 6.10
N ASP A 427 15.92 26.49 5.58
CA ASP A 427 15.54 27.39 4.49
C ASP A 427 15.85 26.75 3.14
N CYS A 428 14.83 26.14 2.54
CA CYS A 428 14.91 25.46 1.25
C CYS A 428 15.04 26.43 0.06
N SER A 429 15.12 27.74 0.28
CA SER A 429 15.57 28.70 -0.74
C SER A 429 17.08 28.90 -0.79
N ARG A 430 17.87 28.29 0.13
CA ARG A 430 19.35 28.37 0.13
C ARG A 430 19.99 27.13 -0.54
N PRO A 431 21.11 27.27 -1.26
CA PRO A 431 21.85 26.13 -1.82
C PRO A 431 22.30 25.10 -0.78
N SER A 432 22.50 25.50 0.48
CA SER A 432 22.89 24.60 1.57
C SER A 432 21.81 23.58 1.93
N ALA A 433 20.54 23.83 1.60
CA ALA A 433 19.39 23.03 2.05
C ALA A 433 19.50 21.53 1.71
N VAL A 434 20.22 21.16 0.64
CA VAL A 434 20.53 19.78 0.29
C VAL A 434 21.44 19.12 1.34
N SER A 435 22.49 19.81 1.79
CA SER A 435 23.38 19.33 2.85
C SER A 435 22.69 19.40 4.21
N ASP A 436 21.94 20.46 4.48
CA ASP A 436 21.23 20.67 5.75
C ASP A 436 20.17 19.58 5.99
N LEU A 437 19.32 19.29 4.99
CA LEU A 437 18.30 18.23 5.08
C LEU A 437 18.93 16.83 5.13
N ARG A 438 20.01 16.59 4.38
CA ARG A 438 20.78 15.34 4.46
C ARG A 438 21.37 15.14 5.85
N ARG A 439 21.93 16.19 6.46
CA ARG A 439 22.49 16.15 7.81
C ARG A 439 21.41 15.92 8.86
N ALA A 440 20.27 16.61 8.78
CA ALA A 440 19.12 16.39 9.66
C ALA A 440 18.58 14.95 9.55
N PHE A 441 18.53 14.39 8.35
CA PHE A 441 18.08 13.02 8.14
C PHE A 441 19.12 11.97 8.59
N ALA A 442 20.40 12.22 8.37
CA ALA A 442 21.48 11.37 8.90
C ALA A 442 21.49 11.35 10.44
N LYS A 443 21.35 12.50 11.11
CA LYS A 443 21.14 12.59 12.57
C LYS A 443 19.99 11.69 13.01
N CYS A 444 18.86 11.74 12.31
CA CYS A 444 17.68 10.92 12.61
C CYS A 444 17.99 9.41 12.52
N ILE A 445 18.72 8.97 11.48
CA ILE A 445 19.07 7.55 11.29
C ILE A 445 20.07 7.07 12.36
N THR A 446 21.09 7.87 12.69
CA THR A 446 22.04 7.59 13.78
C THR A 446 21.33 7.54 15.14
N ALA A 447 20.38 8.44 15.39
CA ALA A 447 19.55 8.44 16.60
C ALA A 447 18.52 7.29 16.67
N ARG A 448 18.46 6.41 15.65
CA ARG A 448 17.47 5.33 15.45
C ARG A 448 16.01 5.84 15.37
N GLY A 449 15.82 7.06 14.89
CA GLY A 449 14.51 7.67 14.67
C GLY A 449 13.82 7.14 13.40
N GLU A 450 12.49 7.01 13.48
CA GLU A 450 11.60 6.40 12.47
C GLU A 450 11.46 7.24 11.17
N GLY A 451 12.03 8.45 11.12
CA GLY A 451 12.14 9.31 9.94
C GLY A 451 11.95 10.79 10.25
N LEU A 452 11.75 11.59 9.20
CA LEU A 452 11.40 13.02 9.29
C LEU A 452 10.02 13.30 8.66
N VAL A 453 9.35 14.34 9.16
CA VAL A 453 8.22 14.99 8.50
C VAL A 453 8.63 16.40 8.11
N LEU A 454 8.54 16.71 6.83
CA LEU A 454 8.78 18.06 6.30
C LEU A 454 7.44 18.75 6.10
N ARG A 455 7.30 19.95 6.69
CA ARG A 455 6.15 20.85 6.50
C ARG A 455 6.63 22.22 6.06
N ALA A 456 6.16 22.70 4.91
CA ALA A 456 6.37 24.09 4.50
C ALA A 456 5.68 25.06 5.48
N ASP A 457 6.08 26.34 5.45
CA ASP A 457 5.48 27.42 6.23
C ASP A 457 4.11 27.89 5.68
N ASP A 458 3.27 26.91 5.32
CA ASP A 458 1.95 27.05 4.72
C ASP A 458 0.82 27.01 5.78
N PRO A 459 -0.39 27.50 5.44
CA PRO A 459 -1.66 27.16 6.08
C PRO A 459 -1.86 25.64 6.31
N TYR A 460 -2.81 25.25 7.17
CA TYR A 460 -3.18 23.83 7.32
C TYR A 460 -3.94 23.35 6.07
N PHE A 461 -4.84 24.18 5.53
CA PHE A 461 -5.51 23.97 4.24
C PHE A 461 -5.43 25.22 3.34
N ASP A 462 -5.44 25.02 2.02
CA ASP A 462 -5.56 26.12 1.06
C ASP A 462 -7.04 26.50 0.84
N PHE A 463 -7.44 27.66 1.36
CA PHE A 463 -8.76 28.26 1.14
C PHE A 463 -8.82 29.11 -0.16
N GLY A 464 -7.83 28.96 -1.05
CA GLY A 464 -7.66 29.76 -2.27
C GLY A 464 -6.70 30.94 -2.11
N THR A 465 -6.05 31.06 -0.95
CA THR A 465 -5.01 32.08 -0.67
C THR A 465 -3.69 31.76 -1.35
N LEU A 466 -3.42 30.49 -1.67
CA LEU A 466 -2.18 30.07 -2.32
C LEU A 466 -2.37 29.99 -3.84
N ARG A 467 -1.49 30.63 -4.61
CA ARG A 467 -1.49 30.59 -6.09
C ARG A 467 -1.08 29.21 -6.62
N ARG A 468 -1.96 28.21 -6.54
CA ARG A 468 -1.84 26.83 -7.08
C ARG A 468 -0.40 26.28 -7.15
N ARG A 469 0.33 26.32 -6.03
CA ARG A 469 1.66 25.68 -5.99
C ARG A 469 1.46 24.16 -5.90
N PRO A 470 2.19 23.34 -6.68
CA PRO A 470 2.22 21.90 -6.46
C PRO A 470 2.61 21.61 -5.00
N TYR A 471 1.92 20.65 -4.38
CA TYR A 471 2.22 20.15 -3.03
C TYR A 471 2.04 21.14 -1.85
N SER A 472 1.46 22.32 -2.06
CA SER A 472 1.13 23.24 -0.96
C SER A 472 0.21 22.59 0.09
N CYS A 473 0.36 22.97 1.36
CA CYS A 473 -0.38 22.41 2.50
C CYS A 473 -0.26 20.87 2.67
N CYS A 474 0.76 20.24 2.08
CA CYS A 474 1.06 18.82 2.27
C CYS A 474 2.13 18.61 3.36
N ALA A 475 2.06 17.46 4.03
CA ALA A 475 3.14 16.94 4.87
C ALA A 475 3.93 15.88 4.10
N ILE A 476 5.26 15.98 4.05
CA ILE A 476 6.12 15.02 3.34
C ILE A 476 6.84 14.16 4.36
N LYS A 477 6.59 12.85 4.36
CA LYS A 477 7.36 11.91 5.19
C LYS A 477 8.57 11.37 4.44
N LEU A 478 9.75 11.52 5.04
CA LEU A 478 11.03 10.99 4.59
C LEU A 478 11.47 9.90 5.57
N LYS A 479 11.76 8.69 5.08
CA LYS A 479 12.13 7.52 5.89
C LYS A 479 13.26 6.75 5.21
N LYS A 480 14.04 6.00 6.00
CA LYS A 480 15.26 5.29 5.56
C LYS A 480 14.94 4.38 4.37
N GLU A 481 13.88 3.60 4.46
CA GLU A 481 13.45 2.62 3.46
C GLU A 481 12.79 3.19 2.20
N TYR A 482 12.68 4.53 2.09
CA TYR A 482 12.27 5.18 0.84
C TYR A 482 13.45 5.48 -0.10
N ILE A 483 14.68 5.13 0.30
CA ILE A 483 15.93 5.49 -0.36
C ILE A 483 16.62 4.24 -0.93
N GLY A 484 16.51 4.02 -2.25
CA GLY A 484 17.25 2.96 -2.96
C GLY A 484 17.03 1.54 -2.43
N CYS A 485 18.12 0.93 -1.94
CA CYS A 485 18.23 -0.40 -1.32
C CYS A 485 18.39 -0.33 0.21
N PHE A 486 18.02 0.77 0.85
CA PHE A 486 17.95 0.82 2.31
C PHE A 486 16.67 0.12 2.79
N GLY A 487 16.77 -0.71 3.83
CA GLY A 487 15.64 -1.50 4.34
C GLY A 487 15.54 -2.92 3.78
N ASP A 488 16.47 -3.33 2.92
CA ASP A 488 16.64 -4.71 2.48
C ASP A 488 16.96 -5.62 3.68
N VAL A 489 16.23 -6.73 3.84
CA VAL A 489 16.42 -7.74 4.90
C VAL A 489 17.07 -9.01 4.35
N GLY A 490 16.78 -9.33 3.08
CA GLY A 490 17.31 -10.49 2.37
C GLY A 490 16.27 -11.57 2.10
N ASP A 491 16.77 -12.78 1.82
CA ASP A 491 16.01 -13.90 1.26
C ASP A 491 15.17 -14.66 2.30
N PHE A 492 13.88 -14.82 2.04
CA PHE A 492 12.94 -15.64 2.81
C PHE A 492 12.34 -16.76 1.94
N ALA A 493 12.11 -17.92 2.54
CA ALA A 493 11.43 -19.03 1.89
C ALA A 493 9.90 -18.80 1.89
N VAL A 494 9.27 -19.00 0.75
CA VAL A 494 7.81 -18.90 0.55
C VAL A 494 7.21 -20.27 0.80
N VAL A 495 6.76 -20.53 2.02
CA VAL A 495 6.41 -21.89 2.48
C VAL A 495 4.97 -22.31 2.17
N GLY A 496 4.10 -21.37 1.83
CA GLY A 496 2.70 -21.66 1.52
C GLY A 496 1.91 -20.41 1.18
N ALA A 497 0.63 -20.57 0.85
CA ALA A 497 -0.22 -19.47 0.44
C ALA A 497 -1.68 -19.66 0.83
N ARG A 498 -2.49 -18.59 0.72
CA ARG A 498 -3.96 -18.69 0.75
C ARG A 498 -4.66 -17.83 -0.29
N PHE A 499 -5.89 -18.23 -0.60
CA PHE A 499 -6.84 -17.44 -1.37
C PHE A 499 -7.56 -16.39 -0.49
N ASP A 500 -8.10 -15.35 -1.13
CA ASP A 500 -8.96 -14.33 -0.53
C ASP A 500 -9.79 -13.69 -1.64
N ALA A 501 -11.09 -13.93 -1.67
CA ALA A 501 -11.94 -13.62 -2.83
C ALA A 501 -12.00 -12.12 -3.15
N ALA A 502 -12.08 -11.29 -2.10
CA ALA A 502 -12.11 -9.84 -2.26
C ALA A 502 -10.79 -9.34 -2.86
N LYS A 503 -9.65 -9.83 -2.36
CA LYS A 503 -8.33 -9.48 -2.90
C LYS A 503 -8.13 -10.01 -4.33
N ALA A 504 -8.60 -11.22 -4.62
CA ALA A 504 -8.45 -11.86 -5.92
C ALA A 504 -9.09 -11.03 -7.04
N ARG A 505 -10.28 -10.46 -6.80
CA ARG A 505 -10.98 -9.60 -7.77
C ARG A 505 -10.19 -8.34 -8.12
N ILE A 506 -9.47 -7.74 -7.17
CA ILE A 506 -8.67 -6.51 -7.39
C ILE A 506 -7.56 -6.73 -8.41
N TYR A 507 -6.97 -7.93 -8.46
CA TYR A 507 -5.94 -8.25 -9.45
C TYR A 507 -6.52 -8.51 -10.86
N ASN A 508 -7.80 -8.90 -10.97
CA ASN A 508 -8.46 -9.27 -12.24
C ASN A 508 -7.72 -10.36 -13.05
N ILE A 509 -6.95 -11.22 -12.36
CA ILE A 509 -6.23 -12.36 -12.94
C ILE A 509 -7.16 -13.57 -12.97
N ARG A 510 -7.38 -14.15 -14.16
CA ARG A 510 -8.21 -15.35 -14.34
C ARG A 510 -7.57 -16.59 -13.72
N GLY A 511 -8.37 -17.44 -13.08
CA GLY A 511 -7.91 -18.71 -12.49
C GLY A 511 -7.02 -18.54 -11.26
N LEU A 512 -7.02 -17.36 -10.62
CA LEU A 512 -6.09 -17.03 -9.55
C LEU A 512 -6.23 -17.97 -8.34
N LYS A 513 -5.16 -18.73 -8.04
CA LYS A 513 -5.09 -19.68 -6.92
C LYS A 513 -4.83 -19.02 -5.57
N TRP A 514 -4.01 -17.97 -5.54
CA TRP A 514 -3.40 -17.42 -4.33
C TRP A 514 -3.42 -15.89 -4.30
N THR A 515 -3.35 -15.30 -3.10
CA THR A 515 -3.41 -13.84 -2.91
C THR A 515 -2.48 -13.33 -1.82
N HIS A 516 -2.26 -14.15 -0.79
CA HIS A 516 -1.38 -13.90 0.34
C HIS A 516 -0.41 -15.08 0.46
N PHE A 517 0.88 -14.79 0.63
CA PHE A 517 1.97 -15.75 0.67
C PHE A 517 2.63 -15.73 2.04
N TYR A 518 2.84 -16.90 2.65
CA TYR A 518 3.48 -17.02 3.95
C TYR A 518 4.98 -17.19 3.76
N VAL A 519 5.76 -16.31 4.39
CA VAL A 519 7.23 -16.30 4.32
C VAL A 519 7.83 -16.69 5.64
N GLY A 520 8.95 -17.41 5.60
CA GLY A 520 9.62 -17.92 6.79
C GLY A 520 11.12 -18.13 6.62
N CYS A 521 11.76 -18.38 7.75
CA CYS A 521 13.21 -18.56 7.89
C CYS A 521 13.51 -19.97 8.41
N LEU A 522 14.64 -20.55 8.03
CA LEU A 522 15.03 -21.89 8.48
C LEU A 522 15.41 -21.89 9.97
N GLU A 523 14.81 -22.79 10.74
CA GLU A 523 15.10 -23.04 12.17
C GLU A 523 16.26 -24.05 12.34
N ASN A 524 16.54 -24.87 11.32
CA ASN A 524 17.59 -25.90 11.33
C ASN A 524 18.50 -25.84 10.10
N LYS A 525 18.87 -24.62 9.66
CA LYS A 525 19.55 -24.37 8.37
C LYS A 525 20.78 -25.25 8.14
N GLU A 526 21.62 -25.38 9.17
CA GLU A 526 22.87 -26.13 9.13
C GLU A 526 22.61 -27.64 9.01
N GLU A 527 21.52 -28.15 9.59
CA GLU A 527 21.15 -29.56 9.50
C GLU A 527 20.57 -29.92 8.12
N VAL A 528 19.79 -29.01 7.53
CA VAL A 528 19.29 -29.13 6.16
C VAL A 528 20.46 -29.14 5.18
N GLN A 529 21.35 -28.14 5.27
CA GLN A 529 22.49 -28.00 4.36
C GLN A 529 23.54 -29.12 4.49
N ARG A 530 23.83 -29.61 5.70
CA ARG A 530 24.90 -30.61 5.92
C ARG A 530 24.43 -32.06 5.85
N PHE A 531 23.18 -32.34 6.22
CA PHE A 531 22.69 -33.70 6.43
C PHE A 531 21.38 -34.02 5.67
N GLY A 532 20.84 -33.07 4.90
CA GLY A 532 19.60 -33.29 4.14
C GLY A 532 18.37 -33.54 5.02
N LYS A 533 18.37 -33.09 6.29
CA LYS A 533 17.21 -33.27 7.17
C LYS A 533 15.99 -32.48 6.66
N GLN A 534 14.80 -32.90 7.08
CA GLN A 534 13.55 -32.20 6.83
C GLN A 534 13.66 -30.70 7.22
N PRO A 535 13.37 -29.76 6.30
CA PRO A 535 13.37 -28.33 6.61
C PRO A 535 12.31 -27.96 7.66
N ARG A 536 12.74 -27.23 8.69
CA ARG A 536 11.86 -26.59 9.68
C ARG A 536 11.86 -25.08 9.44
N PHE A 537 10.70 -24.49 9.24
CA PHE A 537 10.56 -23.04 9.05
C PHE A 537 9.76 -22.40 10.18
N VAL A 538 10.27 -21.28 10.70
CA VAL A 538 9.47 -20.32 11.48
C VAL A 538 8.86 -19.31 10.51
N VAL A 539 7.53 -19.21 10.48
CA VAL A 539 6.80 -18.32 9.58
C VAL A 539 6.67 -16.96 10.22
N THR A 540 7.31 -15.95 9.62
CA THR A 540 7.55 -14.63 10.21
C THR A 540 6.50 -13.61 9.82
N ASN A 541 5.97 -13.72 8.58
CA ASN A 541 4.98 -12.81 8.02
C ASN A 541 4.09 -13.53 6.98
N ALA A 542 2.96 -12.89 6.66
CA ALA A 542 2.29 -13.07 5.38
C ALA A 542 2.46 -11.80 4.53
N VAL A 543 2.71 -11.95 3.23
CA VAL A 543 2.95 -10.86 2.27
C VAL A 543 1.98 -10.94 1.10
N GLU A 544 1.76 -9.80 0.45
CA GLU A 544 1.02 -9.69 -0.81
C GLU A 544 2.00 -9.34 -1.94
N LEU A 545 1.71 -9.83 -3.16
CA LEU A 545 2.41 -9.42 -4.38
C LEU A 545 1.61 -8.34 -5.10
N ASN A 546 2.28 -7.43 -5.81
CA ASN A 546 1.56 -6.57 -6.77
C ASN A 546 1.12 -7.38 -8.00
N ALA A 547 0.19 -6.87 -8.81
CA ALA A 547 -0.38 -7.62 -9.94
C ALA A 547 0.68 -8.19 -10.91
N ALA A 548 1.68 -7.40 -11.30
CA ALA A 548 2.75 -7.85 -12.19
C ALA A 548 3.70 -8.88 -11.53
N GLN A 549 3.98 -8.73 -10.23
CA GLN A 549 4.69 -9.76 -9.45
C GLN A 549 3.88 -11.06 -9.37
N LEU A 550 2.56 -10.97 -9.19
CA LEU A 550 1.67 -12.12 -9.06
C LEU A 550 1.50 -12.87 -10.38
N GLU A 551 1.33 -12.15 -11.50
CA GLU A 551 1.38 -12.72 -12.84
C GLU A 551 2.71 -13.42 -13.11
N ALA A 552 3.85 -12.76 -12.82
CA ALA A 552 5.17 -13.34 -13.00
C ALA A 552 5.42 -14.56 -12.09
N PHE A 553 4.88 -14.59 -10.86
CA PHE A 553 4.93 -15.76 -9.99
C PHE A 553 4.13 -16.93 -10.57
N ILE A 554 2.92 -16.67 -11.09
CA ILE A 554 2.03 -17.68 -11.67
C ILE A 554 2.55 -18.18 -13.03
N THR A 555 3.31 -17.37 -13.77
CA THR A 555 3.83 -17.72 -15.10
C THR A 555 5.20 -18.40 -15.03
N PHE A 556 6.11 -17.93 -14.17
CA PHE A 556 7.51 -18.34 -14.16
C PHE A 556 7.95 -19.14 -12.92
N VAL A 557 7.14 -19.18 -11.85
CA VAL A 557 7.45 -19.98 -10.65
C VAL A 557 6.47 -21.13 -10.50
N ASN A 558 5.14 -20.84 -10.54
CA ASN A 558 4.01 -21.79 -10.46
C ASN A 558 4.29 -23.05 -9.61
N PRO A 559 4.70 -22.89 -8.34
CA PRO A 559 5.19 -24.00 -7.54
C PRO A 559 4.11 -25.06 -7.31
N GLU A 560 4.53 -26.32 -7.24
CA GLU A 560 3.68 -27.40 -6.76
C GLU A 560 3.19 -27.10 -5.34
N SER A 561 1.91 -27.39 -5.07
CA SER A 561 1.28 -27.02 -3.81
C SER A 561 0.34 -28.11 -3.32
N VAL A 562 0.49 -28.51 -2.06
CA VAL A 562 -0.31 -29.56 -1.42
C VAL A 562 -1.22 -28.97 -0.34
N PRO A 563 -2.35 -29.62 0.01
CA PRO A 563 -3.09 -29.34 1.23
C PRO A 563 -2.18 -29.43 2.48
N PRO A 564 -2.40 -28.60 3.53
CA PRO A 564 -1.63 -28.68 4.77
C PRO A 564 -1.64 -30.04 5.47
N GLU A 565 -2.70 -30.82 5.29
CA GLU A 565 -2.87 -32.19 5.78
C GLU A 565 -2.00 -33.23 5.05
N ASP A 566 -1.67 -33.01 3.77
CA ASP A 566 -0.85 -33.91 2.94
C ASP A 566 0.66 -33.56 3.00
N ASN A 567 1.03 -32.46 3.65
CA ASN A 567 2.39 -31.96 3.69
C ASN A 567 3.32 -32.80 4.58
N THR A 568 4.16 -33.60 3.95
CA THR A 568 5.25 -34.36 4.59
C THR A 568 6.65 -33.76 4.36
N ALA A 569 6.80 -32.83 3.42
CA ALA A 569 8.10 -32.33 2.98
C ALA A 569 8.76 -31.34 3.96
N ILE A 570 7.99 -30.43 4.56
CA ILE A 570 8.51 -29.35 5.42
C ILE A 570 7.70 -29.22 6.72
N SER A 571 8.35 -28.81 7.80
CA SER A 571 7.70 -28.57 9.10
C SER A 571 7.55 -27.07 9.36
N LEU A 572 6.34 -26.63 9.77
CA LEU A 572 5.97 -25.21 9.81
C LEU A 572 5.52 -24.75 11.21
N ARG A 573 6.31 -23.86 11.81
CA ARG A 573 5.91 -23.11 13.01
C ARG A 573 5.25 -21.79 12.61
N ILE A 574 3.91 -21.75 12.69
CA ILE A 574 3.10 -20.54 12.48
C ILE A 574 2.45 -20.16 13.82
N GLU A 575 2.79 -18.98 14.33
CA GLU A 575 2.23 -18.46 15.59
C GLU A 575 0.84 -17.80 15.40
N PRO A 576 -0.02 -17.73 16.43
CA PRO A 576 -1.36 -17.14 16.33
C PRO A 576 -1.39 -15.64 15.95
N GLY A 577 -0.26 -14.95 16.01
CA GLY A 577 -0.12 -13.56 15.56
C GLY A 577 -0.05 -13.37 14.05
N ILE A 578 0.40 -14.39 13.31
CA ILE A 578 0.62 -14.31 11.86
C ILE A 578 -0.73 -14.24 11.13
N ASP A 579 -0.87 -13.27 10.21
CA ASP A 579 -2.09 -13.02 9.42
C ASP A 579 -3.40 -13.05 10.24
N ASN A 580 -3.37 -12.48 11.45
CA ASN A 580 -4.50 -12.45 12.38
C ASN A 580 -5.02 -13.86 12.77
N GLY A 581 -4.16 -14.86 12.78
CA GLY A 581 -4.48 -16.26 13.08
C GLY A 581 -5.00 -17.06 11.88
N LYS A 582 -5.06 -16.47 10.68
CA LYS A 582 -5.28 -17.24 9.44
C LYS A 582 -4.12 -18.22 9.21
N ARG A 583 -4.39 -19.26 8.44
CA ARG A 583 -3.41 -20.29 8.03
C ARG A 583 -3.27 -20.31 6.51
N PRO A 584 -2.15 -20.82 5.95
CA PRO A 584 -2.09 -21.20 4.55
C PRO A 584 -3.18 -22.23 4.25
N SER A 585 -3.77 -22.15 3.06
CA SER A 585 -4.68 -23.17 2.52
C SER A 585 -3.96 -24.15 1.58
N VAL A 586 -2.72 -23.84 1.19
CA VAL A 586 -1.77 -24.79 0.56
C VAL A 586 -0.36 -24.54 1.08
N ILE A 587 0.44 -25.60 1.14
CA ILE A 587 1.88 -25.59 1.44
C ILE A 587 2.64 -25.81 0.14
N PHE A 588 3.83 -25.22 0.00
CA PHE A 588 4.74 -25.45 -1.12
C PHE A 588 5.84 -26.43 -0.68
N PRO A 589 5.85 -27.71 -1.11
CA PRO A 589 6.82 -28.72 -0.65
C PRO A 589 8.28 -28.34 -0.95
N THR A 590 8.49 -27.60 -2.04
CA THR A 590 9.77 -26.98 -2.42
C THR A 590 9.58 -25.46 -2.40
N PRO A 591 9.80 -24.78 -1.26
CA PRO A 591 9.56 -23.33 -1.14
C PRO A 591 10.39 -22.48 -2.13
N PRO A 592 9.74 -21.62 -2.94
CA PRO A 592 10.41 -20.54 -3.68
C PRO A 592 11.06 -19.51 -2.75
N VAL A 593 11.86 -18.60 -3.29
CA VAL A 593 12.55 -17.54 -2.51
C VAL A 593 12.11 -16.14 -2.92
N PHE A 594 11.72 -15.33 -1.94
CA PHE A 594 11.50 -13.89 -2.08
C PHE A 594 12.57 -13.13 -1.32
N ASP A 595 13.17 -12.13 -1.97
CA ASP A 595 13.91 -11.06 -1.29
C ASP A 595 12.90 -10.09 -0.66
N ILE A 596 13.06 -9.82 0.63
CA ILE A 596 12.14 -9.06 1.47
C ILE A 596 12.81 -7.79 1.98
N ARG A 597 12.07 -6.68 1.90
CA ARG A 597 12.44 -5.38 2.48
C ARG A 597 11.42 -4.95 3.51
N CYS A 598 11.85 -4.29 4.57
CA CYS A 598 10.99 -3.82 5.64
C CYS A 598 11.35 -2.41 6.13
N PHE A 599 10.53 -1.88 7.02
CA PHE A 599 10.67 -0.51 7.54
C PHE A 599 11.48 -0.45 8.84
N SER A 600 11.40 -1.52 9.62
CA SER A 600 12.09 -1.82 10.88
C SER A 600 11.70 -3.23 11.29
N PHE A 601 12.26 -3.74 12.38
CA PHE A 601 11.71 -4.93 13.05
C PHE A 601 10.64 -4.57 14.09
N ASP A 602 9.66 -5.46 14.30
CA ASP A 602 8.64 -5.31 15.35
C ASP A 602 8.18 -6.66 15.91
N LYS A 603 7.72 -6.69 17.17
CA LYS A 603 7.20 -7.92 17.79
C LYS A 603 5.70 -8.03 17.58
N VAL A 604 5.30 -8.79 16.55
CA VAL A 604 3.90 -9.00 16.18
C VAL A 604 3.10 -9.59 17.36
N GLY A 605 1.89 -9.09 17.58
CA GLY A 605 1.04 -9.51 18.70
C GLY A 605 0.71 -10.99 18.65
N ASN A 606 0.93 -11.69 19.75
CA ASN A 606 0.87 -13.16 19.86
C ASN A 606 1.94 -13.96 19.07
N ALA A 607 2.99 -13.33 18.51
CA ALA A 607 4.09 -14.06 17.83
C ALA A 607 5.30 -14.35 18.75
N GLY A 608 5.61 -13.46 19.70
CA GLY A 608 6.70 -13.65 20.68
C GLY A 608 8.13 -13.36 20.18
N PHE A 609 8.36 -13.37 18.87
CA PHE A 609 9.65 -13.05 18.23
C PHE A 609 9.61 -11.72 17.45
N TRP A 610 10.78 -11.26 16.96
CA TRP A 610 10.87 -10.15 16.01
C TRP A 610 10.52 -10.60 14.59
N SER A 611 9.63 -9.86 13.93
CA SER A 611 9.37 -9.98 12.48
C SER A 611 9.71 -8.69 11.74
N PRO A 612 10.04 -8.76 10.45
CA PRO A 612 9.94 -7.63 9.52
C PRO A 612 8.62 -6.86 9.66
N ARG A 613 8.69 -5.53 9.85
CA ARG A 613 7.53 -4.64 9.96
C ARG A 613 7.18 -4.03 8.61
N PHE A 614 5.93 -4.18 8.20
CA PHE A 614 5.41 -3.83 6.86
C PHE A 614 6.30 -4.39 5.72
N PRO A 615 6.54 -5.73 5.69
CA PRO A 615 7.38 -6.36 4.67
C PRO A 615 6.83 -6.15 3.26
N SER A 616 7.74 -6.09 2.28
CA SER A 616 7.43 -6.02 0.86
C SER A 616 8.43 -6.84 0.05
N VAL A 617 7.96 -7.52 -1.00
CA VAL A 617 8.80 -8.30 -1.89
C VAL A 617 9.49 -7.36 -2.88
N SER A 618 10.82 -7.32 -2.88
CA SER A 618 11.64 -6.61 -3.87
C SER A 618 11.84 -7.45 -5.13
N LYS A 619 12.38 -8.66 -4.95
CA LYS A 619 12.72 -9.60 -6.03
C LYS A 619 12.19 -10.99 -5.70
N MET A 620 11.80 -11.71 -6.74
CA MET A 620 11.60 -13.17 -6.69
C MET A 620 12.86 -13.82 -7.28
N HIS A 621 13.44 -14.79 -6.57
CA HIS A 621 14.63 -15.48 -7.03
C HIS A 621 14.26 -16.74 -7.81
N TYR A 622 14.87 -16.87 -8.98
CA TYR A 622 14.87 -18.07 -9.83
C TYR A 622 16.24 -18.78 -9.77
N ASP A 623 17.22 -18.07 -9.23
CA ASP A 623 18.64 -18.39 -9.09
C ASP A 623 19.00 -18.99 -7.71
N ARG A 624 18.03 -19.14 -6.80
CA ARG A 624 18.23 -19.54 -5.40
C ARG A 624 17.15 -20.49 -4.90
N SER A 625 17.53 -21.24 -3.88
CA SER A 625 16.72 -22.25 -3.17
C SER A 625 16.41 -21.81 -1.74
N TYR A 626 15.48 -22.49 -1.07
CA TYR A 626 15.22 -22.24 0.35
C TYR A 626 16.43 -22.50 1.27
N CYS A 627 17.47 -23.21 0.80
CA CYS A 627 18.73 -23.38 1.53
C CYS A 627 19.56 -22.07 1.57
N ASP A 628 19.32 -21.15 0.64
CA ASP A 628 19.99 -19.85 0.57
C ASP A 628 19.33 -18.83 1.53
N ALA A 629 18.01 -18.94 1.72
CA ALA A 629 17.20 -18.10 2.61
C ALA A 629 17.75 -18.00 4.05
N ILE A 630 17.54 -16.86 4.70
CA ILE A 630 18.11 -16.58 6.03
C ILE A 630 17.62 -17.57 7.10
N SER A 631 18.47 -17.87 8.08
CA SER A 631 18.06 -18.61 9.27
C SER A 631 17.22 -17.72 10.19
N PHE A 632 16.37 -18.35 11.01
CA PHE A 632 15.54 -17.64 11.97
C PHE A 632 16.39 -16.90 13.02
N ASP A 633 17.49 -17.51 13.46
CA ASP A 633 18.39 -16.91 14.44
C ASP A 633 19.09 -15.67 13.88
N LEU A 634 19.60 -15.71 12.63
CA LEU A 634 20.17 -14.54 11.96
C LEU A 634 19.15 -13.40 11.85
N LEU A 635 17.87 -13.69 11.59
CA LEU A 635 16.81 -12.68 11.61
C LEU A 635 16.62 -12.07 13.01
N GLN A 636 16.66 -12.88 14.08
CA GLN A 636 16.56 -12.37 15.45
C GLN A 636 17.80 -11.56 15.84
N GLU A 637 19.00 -11.95 15.40
CA GLU A 637 20.24 -11.20 15.58
C GLU A 637 20.17 -9.83 14.88
N MET A 638 19.82 -9.79 13.59
CA MET A 638 19.65 -8.55 12.83
C MET A 638 18.62 -7.61 13.50
N ALA A 639 17.50 -8.14 13.95
CA ALA A 639 16.47 -7.37 14.64
C ALA A 639 16.92 -6.83 15.99
N THR A 640 17.67 -7.63 16.75
CA THR A 640 18.22 -7.23 18.05
C THR A 640 19.34 -6.20 17.89
N GLN A 641 20.19 -6.35 16.87
CA GLN A 641 21.21 -5.38 16.48
C GLN A 641 20.60 -4.02 16.08
N GLU A 642 19.51 -3.99 15.31
CA GLU A 642 18.81 -2.73 14.98
C GLU A 642 18.22 -2.03 16.22
N LYS A 643 17.73 -2.80 17.20
CA LYS A 643 16.89 -2.32 18.31
C LYS A 643 17.61 -2.06 19.62
N GLU A 644 18.69 -2.80 19.90
CA GLU A 644 19.34 -2.84 21.21
C GLU A 644 20.78 -2.32 21.21
N MET A 645 21.38 -2.03 20.03
CA MET A 645 22.64 -1.27 19.97
C MET A 645 22.49 0.09 20.69
N PRO A 646 23.45 0.48 21.56
CA PRO A 646 23.51 1.82 22.12
C PRO A 646 23.52 2.90 21.03
N ARG A 647 23.08 4.11 21.36
CA ARG A 647 23.37 5.29 20.53
C ARG A 647 24.88 5.55 20.60
N PRO A 648 25.63 5.50 19.50
CA PRO A 648 27.02 5.91 19.52
C PRO A 648 27.09 7.44 19.61
N GLU A 649 28.13 7.94 20.29
CA GLU A 649 28.50 9.37 20.26
C GLU A 649 29.36 9.68 19.01
N ASP A 650 29.69 8.66 18.22
CA ASP A 650 30.64 8.72 17.12
C ASP A 650 30.14 9.54 15.93
N SER A 651 30.85 10.65 15.69
CA SER A 651 30.76 11.42 14.44
C SER A 651 30.97 10.56 13.17
N GLN A 652 31.63 9.42 13.29
CA GLN A 652 31.89 8.49 12.19
C GLN A 652 30.61 7.85 11.63
N GLU A 653 29.63 7.44 12.45
CA GLU A 653 28.38 6.86 11.91
C GLU A 653 27.55 7.93 11.18
N LEU A 654 27.53 9.15 11.72
CA LEU A 654 26.86 10.29 11.09
C LEU A 654 27.46 10.63 9.72
N LEU A 655 28.80 10.65 9.62
CA LEU A 655 29.52 10.84 8.35
C LEU A 655 29.27 9.67 7.39
N GLY A 656 29.23 8.43 7.89
CA GLY A 656 28.88 7.23 7.14
C GLY A 656 27.49 7.33 6.51
N TRP A 657 26.48 7.78 7.25
CA TRP A 657 25.12 8.01 6.72
C TRP A 657 25.05 9.19 5.76
N ILE A 658 25.78 10.28 5.98
CA ILE A 658 25.88 11.39 5.01
C ILE A 658 26.44 10.86 3.67
N ALA A 659 27.55 10.12 3.70
CA ALA A 659 28.17 9.54 2.51
C ALA A 659 27.34 8.41 1.87
N ALA A 660 26.53 7.68 2.65
CA ALA A 660 25.56 6.71 2.12
C ALA A 660 24.39 7.42 1.41
N LEU A 661 23.85 8.48 2.02
CA LEU A 661 22.78 9.29 1.42
C LEU A 661 23.26 10.00 0.14
N GLU A 662 24.51 10.46 0.10
CA GLU A 662 25.13 11.04 -1.12
C GLU A 662 25.25 10.03 -2.26
N ARG A 663 25.74 8.81 -1.96
CA ARG A 663 25.82 7.72 -2.95
C ARG A 663 24.45 7.19 -3.40
N SER A 664 23.39 7.42 -2.61
CA SER A 664 22.03 6.98 -2.92
C SER A 664 21.19 7.99 -3.70
N GLU A 665 21.63 9.25 -3.84
CA GLU A 665 20.99 10.20 -4.74
C GLU A 665 21.19 9.75 -6.20
N PRO A 666 20.15 9.76 -7.05
CA PRO A 666 20.33 9.48 -8.47
C PRO A 666 21.31 10.49 -9.07
N THR A 667 22.33 9.97 -9.74
CA THR A 667 23.42 10.74 -10.35
C THR A 667 22.88 11.52 -11.55
N THR A 668 22.36 12.72 -11.26
CA THR A 668 22.17 13.76 -12.27
C THR A 668 23.52 14.02 -12.95
N THR A 669 23.53 14.10 -14.27
CA THR A 669 24.75 14.16 -15.09
C THR A 669 25.69 15.30 -14.68
N VAL A 670 26.89 14.92 -14.23
CA VAL A 670 28.13 15.71 -14.16
C VAL A 670 27.97 17.20 -13.81
N GLU A 671 28.10 17.52 -12.52
CA GLU A 671 28.78 18.77 -12.15
C GLU A 671 30.27 18.49 -11.96
N THR A 672 31.11 19.32 -12.57
CA THR A 672 32.57 19.17 -12.58
C THR A 672 33.13 19.45 -11.19
N THR A 673 33.87 18.49 -10.62
CA THR A 673 34.84 18.77 -9.55
C THR A 673 36.18 18.17 -9.94
N SER A 674 37.16 19.04 -10.18
CA SER A 674 38.50 18.65 -10.62
C SER A 674 39.24 17.87 -9.54
N GLN A 675 39.72 16.66 -9.86
CA GLN A 675 40.77 16.01 -9.10
C GLN A 675 42.08 16.08 -9.88
N SER A 676 42.93 17.03 -9.51
CA SER A 676 44.36 16.99 -9.83
C SER A 676 45.09 16.32 -8.69
N THR A 677 45.36 15.02 -8.81
CA THR A 677 46.17 14.26 -7.86
C THR A 677 47.65 14.55 -8.08
N VAL A 678 48.33 15.02 -7.02
CA VAL A 678 49.76 14.77 -6.81
C VAL A 678 49.91 14.27 -5.38
N SER A 679 50.46 13.07 -5.22
CA SER A 679 50.71 12.44 -3.93
C SER A 679 52.08 12.87 -3.39
N THR A 680 52.21 13.01 -2.06
CA THR A 680 53.52 12.92 -1.41
C THR A 680 53.36 12.29 -0.03
N ILE A 681 54.26 11.36 0.31
CA ILE A 681 54.31 10.65 1.59
C ILE A 681 55.61 11.06 2.29
N THR A 682 55.54 11.53 3.54
CA THR A 682 56.70 11.54 4.46
C THR A 682 56.25 11.84 5.89
N ALA A 683 57.07 11.50 6.87
CA ALA A 683 56.83 11.77 8.29
C ALA A 683 58.12 12.24 8.99
N GLN A 684 57.94 13.03 10.07
CA GLN A 684 58.91 13.36 11.13
C GLN A 684 60.21 14.14 10.77
N ALA A 685 60.14 15.46 10.98
CA ALA A 685 61.08 16.33 11.75
C ALA A 685 62.58 16.47 11.33
N PRO A 686 63.32 17.51 11.81
CA PRO A 686 62.91 18.72 12.56
C PRO A 686 63.23 20.06 11.83
N SER A 687 63.02 21.18 12.52
CA SER A 687 63.28 22.60 12.16
C SER A 687 64.79 22.97 12.07
N PRO A 688 65.26 24.18 11.65
CA PRO A 688 64.53 25.48 11.71
C PRO A 688 64.85 26.62 10.69
N GLN A 689 64.22 27.78 10.95
CA GLN A 689 64.59 29.18 10.62
C GLN A 689 64.15 29.86 9.29
N LYS A 690 64.11 31.21 9.39
CA LYS A 690 63.60 32.29 8.50
C LYS A 690 64.78 32.89 7.66
N PRO A 691 64.63 33.91 6.76
CA PRO A 691 63.47 34.79 6.51
C PRO A 691 63.08 35.14 5.05
N MET A 692 61.83 35.63 4.94
CA MET A 692 61.26 36.67 4.05
C MET A 692 62.02 37.21 2.82
N GLY A 693 61.32 37.24 1.67
CA GLY A 693 61.55 38.14 0.53
C GLY A 693 60.37 38.08 -0.46
N PRO A 694 59.66 39.19 -0.79
CA PRO A 694 58.44 39.17 -1.63
C PRO A 694 58.64 39.67 -3.08
N ASP A 695 57.53 39.75 -3.82
CA ASP A 695 57.33 40.47 -5.11
C ASP A 695 58.01 39.90 -6.40
N CYS A 696 57.45 40.08 -7.61
CA CYS A 696 56.02 40.21 -7.99
C CYS A 696 55.81 39.97 -9.51
N ARG A 697 54.56 39.66 -9.91
CA ARG A 697 53.89 40.01 -11.19
C ARG A 697 54.50 39.64 -12.57
N HIS A 698 53.68 38.83 -13.27
CA HIS A 698 53.23 39.02 -14.67
C HIS A 698 54.11 38.55 -15.87
N PRO A 699 53.48 38.31 -17.06
CA PRO A 699 53.91 37.27 -18.00
C PRO A 699 54.14 37.77 -19.45
N SER A 700 54.40 36.87 -20.41
CA SER A 700 53.48 36.61 -21.57
C SER A 700 54.09 35.64 -22.62
N THR A 701 53.22 34.98 -23.39
CA THR A 701 53.40 34.48 -24.79
C THR A 701 54.73 33.87 -25.26
N ALA A 702 54.71 32.54 -25.51
CA ALA A 702 54.76 31.84 -26.83
C ALA A 702 55.84 32.23 -27.90
N PRO A 703 55.96 31.56 -29.08
CA PRO A 703 55.40 30.27 -29.59
C PRO A 703 56.46 29.34 -30.29
N ILE A 704 55.98 28.37 -31.09
CA ILE A 704 56.63 27.67 -32.24
C ILE A 704 57.47 26.38 -31.97
N SER A 705 57.30 25.42 -32.90
CA SER A 705 57.93 24.08 -33.05
C SER A 705 59.31 24.16 -33.80
N PRO A 706 59.93 23.16 -34.51
CA PRO A 706 59.45 21.83 -34.98
C PRO A 706 60.44 20.60 -35.02
N THR A 707 59.88 19.41 -35.30
CA THR A 707 60.42 18.26 -36.10
C THR A 707 61.65 17.39 -35.72
N LYS A 708 61.44 16.06 -35.84
CA LYS A 708 62.38 14.99 -36.35
C LYS A 708 63.51 14.52 -35.38
N GLU A 709 64.13 13.31 -35.49
CA GLU A 709 64.08 12.25 -36.54
C GLU A 709 64.39 10.78 -36.05
N LYS A 710 63.83 9.77 -36.78
CA LYS A 710 64.29 8.39 -37.14
C LYS A 710 65.04 7.39 -36.19
N THR A 711 64.56 6.12 -36.25
CA THR A 711 65.29 4.80 -36.19
C THR A 711 66.05 4.41 -34.91
N GLY A 712 66.29 3.14 -34.52
CA GLY A 712 66.15 1.76 -35.08
C GLY A 712 67.20 0.84 -34.38
N PRO A 713 67.27 -0.51 -34.53
CA PRO A 713 66.62 -1.44 -35.48
C PRO A 713 65.90 -2.64 -34.79
N LYS A 714 66.07 -3.91 -35.23
CA LYS A 714 65.02 -4.66 -35.97
C LYS A 714 65.37 -6.15 -36.29
N ARG A 715 64.90 -7.17 -35.54
CA ARG A 715 64.83 -8.64 -35.91
C ARG A 715 64.10 -9.46 -34.80
N GLN A 716 63.14 -10.39 -34.96
CA GLN A 716 62.52 -11.25 -36.02
C GLN A 716 63.14 -12.62 -36.38
N ALA A 717 62.42 -13.72 -36.03
CA ALA A 717 62.15 -14.99 -36.76
C ALA A 717 61.20 -15.88 -35.88
N GLN A 718 60.03 -16.38 -36.34
CA GLN A 718 59.72 -17.71 -36.96
C GLN A 718 59.90 -18.93 -36.02
N ALA A 719 59.08 -20.02 -35.98
CA ALA A 719 57.79 -20.39 -36.61
C ALA A 719 57.04 -21.47 -35.76
N ALA A 720 55.94 -22.08 -36.24
CA ALA A 720 55.06 -23.09 -35.58
C ALA A 720 55.15 -24.49 -36.27
N PRO A 721 54.24 -25.51 -36.13
CA PRO A 721 53.11 -25.79 -35.20
C PRO A 721 53.04 -27.29 -34.70
N VAL A 722 51.86 -27.78 -34.25
CA VAL A 722 51.28 -29.18 -34.34
C VAL A 722 50.86 -29.91 -33.02
N ASP A 723 49.57 -30.33 -33.01
CA ASP A 723 48.80 -31.39 -32.32
C ASP A 723 48.85 -31.74 -30.80
N GLY A 724 47.70 -32.29 -30.32
CA GLY A 724 47.58 -33.06 -29.07
C GLY A 724 46.23 -32.95 -28.33
N GLN A 725 45.25 -33.82 -28.62
CA GLN A 725 44.03 -33.99 -27.79
C GLN A 725 44.25 -34.98 -26.63
N LEU A 726 43.62 -34.73 -25.47
CA LEU A 726 42.82 -35.69 -24.67
C LEU A 726 42.26 -35.03 -23.38
N THR A 727 41.33 -35.70 -22.68
CA THR A 727 40.46 -35.11 -21.63
C THR A 727 40.77 -35.56 -20.19
N PRO A 728 39.87 -35.45 -19.17
CA PRO A 728 40.10 -34.70 -17.93
C PRO A 728 40.42 -35.57 -16.69
N PRO A 729 40.52 -34.98 -15.48
CA PRO A 729 39.80 -35.60 -14.35
C PRO A 729 39.19 -34.62 -13.30
N ARG A 730 38.53 -35.23 -12.29
CA ARG A 730 37.83 -34.63 -11.14
C ARG A 730 38.72 -34.44 -9.89
N SER A 731 38.16 -33.78 -8.88
CA SER A 731 38.62 -33.61 -7.49
C SER A 731 38.88 -34.91 -6.70
N SER A 732 39.74 -34.84 -5.66
CA SER A 732 39.54 -35.42 -4.30
C SER A 732 40.71 -35.02 -3.36
N ALA A 733 40.79 -35.54 -2.12
CA ALA A 733 41.58 -34.94 -1.02
C ALA A 733 42.34 -35.95 -0.11
N ALA A 734 43.37 -35.44 0.59
CA ALA A 734 44.11 -36.06 1.72
C ALA A 734 44.60 -34.91 2.65
N LYS A 735 44.48 -34.94 3.99
CA LYS A 735 45.04 -35.84 5.05
C LYS A 735 46.56 -35.72 5.29
N MET A 736 46.93 -35.35 6.53
CA MET A 736 48.13 -35.77 7.28
C MET A 736 47.85 -35.61 8.80
N SER A 737 48.60 -36.30 9.67
CA SER A 737 48.32 -36.38 11.13
C SER A 737 49.51 -36.90 11.96
N GLU A 738 49.82 -36.20 13.06
CA GLU A 738 50.65 -36.59 14.25
C GLU A 738 52.09 -37.14 14.05
N PRO A 739 52.98 -36.96 15.06
CA PRO A 739 53.29 -38.07 15.98
C PRO A 739 53.57 -37.65 17.45
N THR A 740 53.89 -38.64 18.31
CA THR A 740 53.97 -38.57 19.79
C THR A 740 55.08 -39.55 20.25
N SER A 741 55.88 -39.41 21.33
CA SER A 741 55.52 -39.30 22.77
C SER A 741 56.76 -39.19 23.70
N GLN A 742 56.54 -39.09 25.03
CA GLN A 742 57.43 -39.51 26.16
C GLN A 742 58.69 -38.64 26.52
N LYS A 743 59.29 -38.67 27.74
CA LYS A 743 58.81 -38.84 29.16
C LYS A 743 59.98 -38.57 30.18
N GLN A 744 59.66 -38.45 31.48
CA GLN A 744 60.52 -38.43 32.72
C GLN A 744 60.92 -37.02 33.27
N ILE A 745 60.44 -36.62 34.48
CA ILE A 745 61.09 -36.60 35.83
C ILE A 745 62.06 -35.40 36.01
N GLY A 746 62.12 -34.64 37.12
CA GLY A 746 61.47 -34.62 38.46
C GLY A 746 62.17 -33.55 39.35
N ASP A 747 61.98 -33.38 40.68
CA ASP A 747 60.98 -33.85 41.66
C ASP A 747 61.18 -33.12 43.04
N GLN A 748 60.30 -33.33 44.05
CA GLN A 748 60.33 -32.79 45.45
C GLN A 748 60.12 -31.26 45.64
N GLU A 749 59.65 -30.69 46.78
CA GLU A 749 59.51 -31.14 48.19
C GLU A 749 58.05 -31.15 48.77
N GLU A 750 57.91 -31.26 50.10
CA GLU A 750 56.70 -31.54 50.92
C GLU A 750 55.84 -30.29 51.28
N ALA A 751 54.66 -30.31 51.94
CA ALA A 751 53.98 -31.28 52.83
C ALA A 751 52.43 -31.26 52.61
N ALA A 752 51.67 -32.37 52.67
CA ALA A 752 51.18 -33.14 53.84
C ALA A 752 50.26 -32.31 54.78
N LEU A 753 49.07 -32.75 55.26
CA LEU A 753 48.29 -34.01 55.27
C LEU A 753 46.80 -33.70 54.93
N GLY A 754 45.81 -34.60 54.79
CA GLY A 754 45.66 -36.06 54.94
C GLY A 754 44.26 -36.50 54.42
N ARG A 755 43.95 -37.81 54.34
CA ARG A 755 42.80 -38.34 53.55
C ARG A 755 41.71 -39.07 54.35
N LYS A 756 40.45 -38.85 53.95
CA LYS A 756 39.32 -39.80 53.72
C LYS A 756 39.14 -41.06 54.61
N ARG A 757 37.84 -41.31 54.90
CA ARG A 757 37.09 -42.61 54.91
C ARG A 757 37.05 -43.49 56.19
N SER A 758 35.83 -43.61 56.74
CA SER A 758 34.97 -44.82 56.73
C SER A 758 34.64 -45.55 58.04
N LEU A 759 33.32 -45.73 58.23
CA LEU A 759 32.61 -46.77 59.02
C LEU A 759 32.54 -46.69 60.56
N GLU A 760 31.59 -47.49 61.08
CA GLU A 760 31.21 -47.77 62.48
C GLU A 760 30.62 -46.54 63.24
N SER A 761 29.32 -46.50 63.61
CA SER A 761 28.53 -47.34 64.55
C SER A 761 28.97 -47.12 66.02
N SER A 762 28.08 -46.97 67.01
CA SER A 762 26.69 -47.43 67.17
C SER A 762 25.95 -46.68 68.30
N THR A 763 24.59 -46.82 68.39
CA THR A 763 23.72 -46.61 69.59
C THR A 763 23.69 -45.22 70.32
N GLU A 764 22.61 -44.73 70.94
CA GLU A 764 21.24 -45.24 71.16
C GLU A 764 20.17 -44.14 71.40
N ASN A 765 18.89 -44.49 71.21
CA ASN A 765 17.66 -44.02 71.88
C ASN A 765 17.40 -42.52 72.23
N ASN A 766 16.45 -41.90 71.50
CA ASN A 766 15.08 -41.65 72.03
C ASN A 766 14.04 -41.21 70.95
N LEU A 767 12.76 -41.22 71.33
CA LEU A 767 11.53 -41.07 70.49
C LEU A 767 10.89 -39.66 70.59
N PRO A 768 9.75 -39.31 69.92
CA PRO A 768 8.99 -40.01 68.86
C PRO A 768 8.62 -39.15 67.59
N GLU A 769 8.34 -39.84 66.47
CA GLU A 769 7.17 -39.72 65.52
C GLU A 769 6.75 -38.37 64.85
N GLU A 770 6.23 -38.29 63.60
CA GLU A 770 6.09 -39.22 62.44
C GLU A 770 6.15 -38.38 61.12
N ARG A 771 6.98 -38.70 60.12
CA ARG A 771 6.75 -39.50 58.87
C ARG A 771 5.81 -38.91 57.79
N LYS A 772 6.06 -39.03 56.46
CA LYS A 772 7.31 -39.14 55.63
C LYS A 772 6.98 -39.02 54.10
N ARG A 773 7.93 -38.50 53.29
CA ARG A 773 8.25 -38.66 51.83
C ARG A 773 7.16 -39.13 50.82
N ILE A 774 6.97 -38.58 49.60
CA ILE A 774 7.87 -38.19 48.48
C ILE A 774 8.54 -39.36 47.71
N ARG A 775 7.99 -39.82 46.54
CA ARG A 775 8.60 -39.84 45.16
C ARG A 775 7.96 -40.82 44.12
N ARG A 776 7.81 -40.33 42.86
CA ARG A 776 7.92 -40.99 41.52
C ARG A 776 7.05 -42.23 41.15
N CYS A 777 6.96 -42.47 39.83
CA CYS A 777 6.01 -43.33 39.11
C CYS A 777 6.57 -44.70 38.69
N THR A 778 5.70 -45.70 38.42
CA THR A 778 5.81 -46.69 37.31
C THR A 778 4.52 -47.52 37.07
N SER A 779 4.26 -47.84 35.79
CA SER A 779 3.61 -49.02 35.13
C SER A 779 2.50 -49.95 35.70
N ASP A 780 1.52 -50.20 34.80
CA ASP A 780 0.96 -51.50 34.31
C ASP A 780 -0.13 -52.37 35.01
N ARG A 781 -1.29 -52.48 34.30
CA ARG A 781 -2.01 -53.70 33.79
C ARG A 781 -3.13 -54.48 34.56
N VAL A 782 -4.04 -55.02 33.71
CA VAL A 782 -4.97 -56.20 33.79
C VAL A 782 -6.50 -55.93 33.97
N HIS A 783 -7.30 -56.79 33.29
CA HIS A 783 -8.77 -56.88 33.02
C HIS A 783 -9.51 -57.84 34.02
N PRO A 784 -10.82 -58.26 33.93
CA PRO A 784 -11.77 -58.33 32.76
C PRO A 784 -13.34 -58.20 32.97
N SER A 785 -14.11 -58.34 31.85
CA SER A 785 -15.53 -58.84 31.72
C SER A 785 -16.76 -57.96 32.09
N THR A 786 -18.04 -58.18 31.68
CA THR A 786 -18.75 -58.66 30.43
C THR A 786 -20.31 -58.43 30.50
N ASN A 787 -21.05 -58.50 29.35
CA ASN A 787 -22.52 -58.81 29.17
C ASN A 787 -23.61 -57.78 29.68
N HIS A 788 -24.90 -57.70 29.24
CA HIS A 788 -25.66 -57.98 27.97
C HIS A 788 -27.12 -57.38 27.98
N MET A 789 -27.69 -57.04 26.79
CA MET A 789 -29.14 -57.04 26.35
C MET A 789 -30.26 -56.04 26.81
N GLU A 790 -31.31 -55.94 25.95
CA GLU A 790 -32.63 -55.23 26.04
C GLU A 790 -33.81 -56.22 26.47
N PRO A 791 -35.17 -56.05 26.26
CA PRO A 791 -36.03 -54.97 25.66
C PRO A 791 -37.51 -54.72 26.18
N ARG A 792 -38.16 -53.65 25.63
CA ARG A 792 -39.61 -53.51 25.19
C ARG A 792 -40.84 -53.32 26.15
N VAL A 793 -41.94 -52.80 25.51
CA VAL A 793 -43.42 -52.90 25.76
C VAL A 793 -44.19 -51.65 26.36
N GLU A 794 -45.42 -51.42 25.87
CA GLU A 794 -46.47 -50.41 26.27
C GLU A 794 -47.50 -51.04 27.30
N PRO A 795 -48.83 -50.69 27.46
CA PRO A 795 -49.69 -49.55 27.03
C PRO A 795 -50.75 -48.99 28.03
N ARG A 796 -51.47 -47.93 27.59
CA ARG A 796 -52.91 -47.54 27.81
C ARG A 796 -53.59 -47.46 29.20
N MET A 797 -53.98 -46.21 29.53
CA MET A 797 -55.36 -45.67 29.76
C MET A 797 -56.40 -46.26 30.74
N THR A 798 -57.10 -45.36 31.45
CA THR A 798 -58.50 -45.51 31.95
C THR A 798 -59.20 -44.12 32.02
N LEU A 799 -60.53 -44.01 32.24
CA LEU A 799 -61.29 -42.75 32.03
C LEU A 799 -62.56 -42.56 32.92
N SER A 800 -62.77 -41.34 33.47
CA SER A 800 -64.07 -40.74 33.87
C SER A 800 -63.88 -39.22 34.15
N ARG A 801 -64.61 -38.25 33.53
CA ARG A 801 -66.05 -37.85 33.57
C ARG A 801 -66.42 -36.96 34.78
N ARG A 802 -67.16 -35.84 34.67
CA ARG A 802 -68.07 -35.31 33.60
C ARG A 802 -67.92 -33.78 33.35
N ASN A 803 -68.22 -33.35 32.11
CA ASN A 803 -68.98 -32.18 31.56
C ASN A 803 -68.98 -30.79 32.28
N THR A 804 -69.17 -29.64 31.61
CA THR A 804 -70.01 -29.40 30.40
C THR A 804 -69.50 -28.28 29.45
N GLU A 805 -69.61 -28.56 28.14
CA GLU A 805 -69.64 -27.70 26.93
C GLU A 805 -68.52 -26.67 26.55
N ALA A 806 -68.21 -26.70 25.25
CA ALA A 806 -67.15 -26.02 24.48
C ALA A 806 -67.81 -25.41 23.20
N PRO A 807 -67.17 -25.18 22.02
CA PRO A 807 -65.76 -25.13 21.58
C PRO A 807 -65.39 -23.72 20.97
N VAL A 808 -64.26 -23.39 20.32
CA VAL A 808 -63.26 -24.08 19.46
C VAL A 808 -61.83 -23.58 19.77
N ALA A 809 -60.78 -24.26 19.28
CA ALA A 809 -59.44 -24.31 19.89
C ALA A 809 -58.27 -23.58 19.16
N MET A 810 -57.13 -23.55 19.85
CA MET A 810 -55.80 -22.99 19.51
C MET A 810 -54.99 -23.85 18.51
N PRO A 811 -53.88 -23.33 17.93
CA PRO A 811 -52.53 -23.49 18.54
C PRO A 811 -51.72 -22.18 18.54
N GLY A 812 -50.53 -22.02 19.14
CA GLY A 812 -49.65 -22.89 19.95
C GLY A 812 -48.24 -22.26 20.01
N LEU A 813 -47.64 -22.08 21.20
CA LEU A 813 -46.55 -21.09 21.45
C LEU A 813 -45.15 -21.67 21.70
N SER A 814 -44.12 -20.95 21.21
CA SER A 814 -42.74 -20.82 21.77
C SER A 814 -41.95 -19.86 20.85
N SER A 815 -41.48 -18.66 21.18
CA SER A 815 -41.21 -17.95 22.45
C SER A 815 -39.93 -18.35 23.19
N MET A 816 -38.95 -17.42 23.22
CA MET A 816 -37.93 -17.29 24.26
C MET A 816 -37.60 -15.80 24.48
N ALA A 817 -37.78 -15.32 25.72
CA ALA A 817 -37.22 -14.08 26.26
C ALA A 817 -36.02 -14.44 27.16
N LEU A 818 -35.02 -13.60 27.49
CA LEU A 818 -34.96 -12.14 27.77
C LEU A 818 -35.64 -11.67 29.07
N VAL A 819 -34.96 -11.92 30.20
CA VAL A 819 -34.95 -11.09 31.43
C VAL A 819 -33.49 -11.10 31.94
N HIS A 820 -32.73 -10.03 32.23
CA HIS A 820 -32.85 -8.77 33.01
C HIS A 820 -32.24 -8.85 34.43
N ASN A 821 -31.83 -7.70 34.98
CA ASN A 821 -31.16 -7.58 36.29
C ASN A 821 -32.19 -7.69 37.45
N SER A 822 -31.86 -7.66 38.75
CA SER A 822 -30.60 -7.41 39.50
C SER A 822 -30.66 -8.11 40.88
N ASP A 823 -29.53 -8.20 41.61
CA ASP A 823 -29.34 -7.66 42.98
C ASP A 823 -28.05 -8.19 43.65
N LEU A 824 -27.82 -7.80 44.92
CA LEU A 824 -26.56 -7.91 45.67
C LEU A 824 -26.39 -9.28 46.39
N GLU A 825 -25.17 -9.82 46.44
CA GLU A 825 -24.52 -10.19 47.73
C GLU A 825 -23.00 -10.51 47.61
N LYS A 826 -22.39 -11.03 48.68
CA LYS A 826 -20.93 -11.15 48.92
C LYS A 826 -20.40 -12.60 48.81
N GLY A 827 -19.07 -12.74 48.71
CA GLY A 827 -18.32 -14.02 48.67
C GLY A 827 -17.51 -14.12 47.37
N ASP A 828 -16.17 -14.09 47.29
CA ASP A 828 -15.06 -14.58 48.15
C ASP A 828 -14.72 -16.08 47.97
N ALA A 829 -13.44 -16.43 48.11
CA ALA A 829 -12.78 -17.70 47.68
C ALA A 829 -12.79 -17.94 46.15
N GLN A 830 -11.76 -18.49 45.49
CA GLN A 830 -11.05 -19.78 45.65
C GLN A 830 -11.97 -21.01 45.38
N GLU A 831 -11.55 -22.09 44.68
CA GLU A 831 -10.18 -22.49 44.33
C GLU A 831 -10.04 -23.31 43.01
N ARG A 832 -8.92 -24.04 42.89
CA ARG A 832 -8.43 -24.84 41.75
C ARG A 832 -9.30 -26.08 41.47
N GLY A 833 -9.28 -26.56 40.22
CA GLY A 833 -9.94 -27.81 39.81
C GLY A 833 -9.26 -28.50 38.61
N THR A 834 -8.06 -29.04 38.81
CA THR A 834 -7.32 -29.77 37.76
C THR A 834 -7.71 -31.25 37.76
N ILE A 835 -7.92 -31.89 36.59
CA ILE A 835 -7.28 -33.17 36.18
C ILE A 835 -7.70 -33.64 34.75
N ARG A 836 -6.85 -34.49 34.18
CA ARG A 836 -6.91 -35.17 32.87
C ARG A 836 -8.16 -36.07 32.72
N SER A 837 -8.74 -36.35 31.55
CA SER A 837 -8.19 -36.67 30.21
C SER A 837 -7.63 -38.10 30.05
N LEU A 838 -8.45 -38.95 29.42
CA LEU A 838 -8.20 -40.08 28.50
C LEU A 838 -9.55 -40.24 27.74
N GLN A 839 -9.66 -40.43 26.41
CA GLN A 839 -9.20 -41.55 25.57
C GLN A 839 -9.74 -42.91 26.06
N THR A 840 -10.25 -43.80 25.19
CA THR A 840 -9.70 -44.15 23.86
C THR A 840 -10.77 -44.33 22.75
N CYS A 841 -10.31 -44.82 21.59
CA CYS A 841 -11.01 -45.20 20.35
C CYS A 841 -11.97 -46.41 20.51
N VAL A 842 -12.59 -46.98 19.47
CA VAL A 842 -11.98 -47.77 18.35
C VAL A 842 -12.58 -47.44 16.97
N SER A 843 -11.83 -47.76 15.92
CA SER A 843 -12.12 -47.63 14.47
C SER A 843 -13.17 -48.60 13.91
N PHE A 844 -13.63 -48.33 12.68
CA PHE A 844 -13.98 -49.38 11.72
C PHE A 844 -12.96 -49.41 10.57
N HIS A 845 -12.77 -50.59 9.99
CA HIS A 845 -11.81 -50.90 8.93
C HIS A 845 -12.54 -51.74 7.89
N GLU A 846 -12.46 -51.41 6.60
CA GLU A 846 -12.82 -52.36 5.54
C GLU A 846 -12.10 -52.02 4.22
N THR A 847 -11.73 -53.05 3.46
CA THR A 847 -10.80 -52.98 2.32
C THR A 847 -10.93 -54.24 1.44
N VAL A 848 -10.45 -54.15 0.18
CA VAL A 848 -9.98 -55.23 -0.75
C VAL A 848 -10.83 -55.49 -2.02
N SER A 849 -10.11 -55.62 -3.16
CA SER A 849 -10.49 -56.11 -4.52
C SER A 849 -11.44 -55.24 -5.37
N THR A 850 -11.17 -54.82 -6.62
CA THR A 850 -10.65 -55.45 -7.88
C THR A 850 -11.69 -56.33 -8.60
N SER A 851 -11.81 -56.41 -9.95
CA SER A 851 -10.90 -56.12 -11.08
C SER A 851 -11.63 -55.98 -12.46
N PHE A 852 -10.89 -55.60 -13.53
CA PHE A 852 -11.20 -55.82 -14.98
C PHE A 852 -12.45 -55.13 -15.62
N SER A 853 -12.56 -54.86 -16.94
CA SER A 853 -11.60 -54.87 -18.08
C SER A 853 -11.96 -53.81 -19.15
N ALA A 854 -11.17 -53.72 -20.23
CA ALA A 854 -11.26 -52.74 -21.32
C ALA A 854 -12.38 -53.00 -22.35
N GLN A 855 -12.72 -51.98 -23.16
CA GLN A 855 -12.62 -52.00 -24.65
C GLN A 855 -12.96 -50.66 -25.33
N SER A 856 -12.55 -50.51 -26.59
CA SER A 856 -12.92 -49.40 -27.50
C SER A 856 -13.02 -49.90 -28.94
N PRO A 857 -14.07 -49.49 -29.67
CA PRO A 857 -14.01 -49.13 -31.10
C PRO A 857 -14.61 -47.70 -31.29
N SER A 858 -14.32 -46.85 -32.29
CA SER A 858 -14.23 -47.01 -33.76
C SER A 858 -15.58 -47.41 -34.40
N THR A 859 -16.02 -46.92 -35.58
CA THR A 859 -15.38 -46.09 -36.62
C THR A 859 -16.47 -45.36 -37.45
N GLU A 860 -16.10 -44.35 -38.27
CA GLU A 860 -16.78 -43.88 -39.51
C GLU A 860 -18.27 -43.40 -39.47
N ALA A 861 -18.59 -42.19 -39.99
CA ALA A 861 -19.03 -41.86 -41.38
C ALA A 861 -20.53 -42.21 -41.66
N THR A 862 -21.30 -41.53 -42.52
CA THR A 862 -20.97 -40.74 -43.74
C THR A 862 -22.09 -39.72 -44.08
N SER A 863 -21.80 -38.72 -44.94
CA SER A 863 -22.64 -38.07 -46.01
C SER A 863 -24.18 -37.92 -45.94
N SER A 864 -24.86 -36.93 -46.56
CA SER A 864 -24.51 -35.60 -47.17
C SER A 864 -25.75 -35.01 -47.91
N LEU A 865 -25.75 -33.69 -48.24
CA LEU A 865 -26.55 -33.04 -49.32
C LEU A 865 -28.10 -33.01 -49.12
N ALA A 866 -28.93 -32.16 -49.76
CA ALA A 866 -28.78 -30.97 -50.65
C ALA A 866 -30.16 -30.23 -50.71
N GLU A 867 -30.37 -28.99 -51.20
CA GLU A 867 -29.55 -27.78 -51.43
C GLU A 867 -30.49 -26.56 -51.69
N GLY A 868 -29.97 -25.33 -51.86
CA GLY A 868 -30.73 -24.10 -52.14
C GLY A 868 -30.02 -22.86 -51.56
N VAL A 869 -29.09 -22.20 -52.27
CA VAL A 869 -29.32 -21.15 -53.30
C VAL A 869 -30.11 -19.97 -52.71
N ASP A 870 -29.56 -18.75 -52.59
CA ASP A 870 -28.85 -18.00 -53.64
C ASP A 870 -27.65 -17.11 -53.14
N THR A 871 -27.22 -16.19 -54.03
CA THR A 871 -25.93 -15.51 -54.18
C THR A 871 -25.54 -14.40 -53.17
N ALA A 872 -24.28 -13.97 -53.27
CA ALA A 872 -23.57 -13.15 -52.28
C ALA A 872 -23.59 -11.63 -52.56
N SER A 873 -23.14 -10.83 -51.57
CA SER A 873 -22.79 -9.42 -51.74
C SER A 873 -21.62 -9.00 -50.84
N ARG A 874 -20.68 -8.25 -51.43
CA ARG A 874 -19.40 -7.81 -50.85
C ARG A 874 -19.59 -6.53 -50.01
N PRO A 875 -18.96 -6.40 -48.82
CA PRO A 875 -18.99 -5.15 -48.05
C PRO A 875 -18.23 -4.03 -48.80
N PRO A 876 -18.64 -2.75 -48.65
CA PRO A 876 -18.19 -1.67 -49.51
C PRO A 876 -16.75 -1.24 -49.23
N GLU A 877 -15.92 -1.23 -50.27
CA GLU A 877 -14.66 -0.48 -50.28
C GLU A 877 -14.95 1.02 -50.24
N ARG A 878 -14.40 1.71 -49.24
CA ARG A 878 -14.19 3.16 -49.31
C ARG A 878 -12.75 3.41 -49.71
N SER A 879 -12.56 3.79 -50.97
CA SER A 879 -11.32 4.41 -51.43
C SER A 879 -11.02 5.64 -50.58
N ILE A 880 -9.82 5.67 -49.98
CA ILE A 880 -9.26 6.88 -49.38
C ILE A 880 -8.21 7.37 -50.36
N GLU A 881 -8.54 8.44 -51.09
CA GLU A 881 -7.55 9.16 -51.89
C GLU A 881 -6.49 9.74 -50.95
N THR A 882 -5.24 9.32 -51.12
CA THR A 882 -4.15 9.71 -50.23
C THR A 882 -3.64 11.10 -50.58
N ALA A 883 -4.18 12.11 -49.90
CA ALA A 883 -3.58 13.44 -49.81
C ALA A 883 -2.22 13.37 -49.07
N THR A 884 -1.16 13.10 -49.82
CA THR A 884 0.20 12.88 -49.31
C THR A 884 0.74 14.12 -48.59
N GLY A 885 1.17 13.95 -47.34
CA GLY A 885 1.79 15.00 -46.52
C GLY A 885 0.94 15.62 -45.40
N SER A 886 -0.30 15.15 -45.18
CA SER A 886 -1.17 15.64 -44.08
C SER A 886 -1.49 14.55 -43.03
N CYS A 887 -1.79 14.96 -41.79
CA CYS A 887 -2.16 14.03 -40.72
C CYS A 887 -3.58 13.48 -40.87
N ARG A 888 -3.73 12.15 -40.79
CA ARG A 888 -5.00 11.40 -40.90
C ARG A 888 -6.06 11.79 -39.86
N TYR A 889 -5.66 12.39 -38.73
CA TYR A 889 -6.56 12.70 -37.61
C TYR A 889 -6.86 14.19 -37.45
N LEU A 890 -5.89 15.08 -37.72
CA LEU A 890 -6.00 16.52 -37.47
C LEU A 890 -5.56 17.40 -38.67
N GLY A 891 -5.18 16.82 -39.81
CA GLY A 891 -4.65 17.56 -40.96
C GLY A 891 -3.48 18.47 -40.57
N ASP A 892 -3.47 19.69 -41.09
CA ASP A 892 -2.43 20.71 -40.84
C ASP A 892 -2.37 21.21 -39.38
N ALA A 893 -3.35 20.85 -38.54
CA ALA A 893 -3.32 21.22 -37.12
C ALA A 893 -2.35 20.35 -36.30
N CYS A 894 -2.00 19.16 -36.80
CA CYS A 894 -1.01 18.24 -36.22
C CYS A 894 0.35 18.92 -36.05
N LYS A 895 1.04 18.67 -34.92
CA LYS A 895 2.35 19.29 -34.65
C LYS A 895 3.54 18.51 -35.18
N LEU A 896 3.41 17.21 -35.47
CA LEU A 896 4.54 16.38 -35.90
C LEU A 896 5.13 16.83 -37.24
N ALA A 897 4.30 17.20 -38.23
CA ALA A 897 4.77 17.76 -39.51
C ALA A 897 5.58 19.08 -39.37
N THR A 898 5.49 19.79 -38.23
CA THR A 898 6.30 20.98 -37.94
C THR A 898 7.69 20.67 -37.34
N HIS A 899 8.01 19.39 -37.15
CA HIS A 899 9.28 18.91 -36.64
C HIS A 899 10.15 18.30 -37.75
N SER A 900 11.46 18.31 -37.54
CA SER A 900 12.44 17.53 -38.29
C SER A 900 12.87 16.39 -37.36
N ILE A 901 12.52 15.17 -37.73
CA ILE A 901 12.65 13.99 -36.89
C ILE A 901 13.83 13.16 -37.37
N ILE A 902 14.74 12.81 -36.46
CA ILE A 902 15.74 11.76 -36.69
C ILE A 902 15.33 10.50 -35.93
N LEU A 903 15.46 9.34 -36.58
CA LEU A 903 15.22 8.04 -35.96
C LEU A 903 16.54 7.34 -35.65
N SER A 904 16.70 6.82 -34.43
CA SER A 904 17.85 5.96 -34.12
C SER A 904 17.87 4.70 -35.01
N PRO A 905 19.05 4.15 -35.38
CA PRO A 905 19.15 3.01 -36.29
C PRO A 905 18.37 1.76 -35.84
N CYS A 906 18.17 1.59 -34.53
CA CYS A 906 17.41 0.46 -33.96
C CYS A 906 15.88 0.61 -34.07
N ILE A 907 15.36 1.77 -34.51
CA ILE A 907 13.92 1.97 -34.79
C ILE A 907 13.64 2.46 -36.22
N ALA A 908 14.64 3.01 -36.93
CA ALA A 908 14.50 3.53 -38.30
C ALA A 908 14.09 2.46 -39.34
N ASN A 909 14.22 1.18 -38.98
CA ASN A 909 13.83 0.01 -39.79
C ASN A 909 12.64 -0.77 -39.17
N PHE A 910 11.88 -0.19 -38.23
CA PHE A 910 10.61 -0.77 -37.78
C PHE A 910 9.44 -0.18 -38.59
N PRO A 911 8.73 -0.97 -39.42
CA PRO A 911 7.59 -0.49 -40.21
C PRO A 911 6.50 0.17 -39.36
N TRP A 912 6.25 -0.34 -38.14
CA TRP A 912 5.32 0.29 -37.19
C TRP A 912 5.66 1.76 -36.91
N VAL A 913 6.95 2.10 -36.77
CA VAL A 913 7.40 3.47 -36.47
C VAL A 913 7.46 4.30 -37.74
N ALA A 914 8.11 3.78 -38.79
CA ALA A 914 8.42 4.51 -40.01
C ALA A 914 7.23 4.60 -40.99
N GLU A 915 6.48 3.52 -41.17
CA GLU A 915 5.50 3.34 -42.26
C GLU A 915 4.05 3.46 -41.79
N ASP A 916 3.74 3.28 -40.50
CA ASP A 916 2.39 3.50 -39.93
C ASP A 916 2.30 4.70 -38.98
N LEU A 917 3.10 4.76 -37.90
CA LEU A 917 2.98 5.83 -36.91
C LEU A 917 3.36 7.20 -37.49
N LEU A 918 4.54 7.37 -38.10
CA LEU A 918 4.93 8.65 -38.70
C LEU A 918 4.06 9.02 -39.91
N SER A 919 3.72 8.04 -40.77
CA SER A 919 2.91 8.28 -41.97
C SER A 919 1.47 8.72 -41.61
N CYS A 920 0.88 8.20 -40.54
CA CYS A 920 -0.43 8.64 -40.03
C CYS A 920 -0.46 10.13 -39.64
N HIS A 921 0.69 10.73 -39.31
CA HIS A 921 0.83 12.14 -38.99
C HIS A 921 1.38 12.99 -40.16
N GLY A 922 1.43 12.44 -41.38
CA GLY A 922 1.90 13.13 -42.58
C GLY A 922 3.42 13.25 -42.67
N VAL A 923 4.19 12.56 -41.82
CA VAL A 923 5.66 12.59 -41.83
C VAL A 923 6.19 11.44 -42.70
N THR A 924 6.43 11.72 -43.98
CA THR A 924 7.13 10.80 -44.90
C THR A 924 8.65 10.87 -44.73
N ASP A 925 9.17 12.06 -44.47
CA ASP A 925 10.62 12.32 -44.52
C ASP A 925 11.19 12.39 -43.09
N PHE A 926 12.03 11.41 -42.75
CA PHE A 926 12.78 11.37 -41.49
C PHE A 926 14.25 11.02 -41.74
N ILE A 927 15.12 11.60 -40.93
CA ILE A 927 16.58 11.55 -41.09
C ILE A 927 17.14 10.29 -40.42
N ARG A 928 18.30 9.80 -40.91
CA ARG A 928 18.98 8.61 -40.37
C ARG A 928 20.43 8.87 -39.93
N ASP A 929 21.18 9.73 -40.61
CA ASP A 929 22.49 10.24 -40.17
C ASP A 929 22.34 11.69 -39.64
N PRO A 930 22.78 12.00 -38.40
CA PRO A 930 22.80 13.37 -37.87
C PRO A 930 23.51 14.42 -38.75
N LYS A 931 24.34 14.02 -39.72
CA LYS A 931 24.99 14.91 -40.71
C LYS A 931 24.02 15.52 -41.73
N GLU A 932 22.89 14.87 -42.05
CA GLU A 932 21.90 15.42 -43.01
C GLU A 932 21.31 16.77 -42.53
N TRP A 933 21.37 17.03 -41.21
CA TRP A 933 21.05 18.31 -40.55
C TRP A 933 22.10 19.43 -40.74
N LEU A 934 23.20 19.14 -41.42
CA LEU A 934 24.20 20.09 -41.91
C LEU A 934 23.91 20.44 -43.37
N ASP A 935 23.69 19.44 -44.23
CA ASP A 935 23.44 19.64 -45.67
C ASP A 935 22.16 20.43 -45.96
N THR A 936 21.11 20.22 -45.15
CA THR A 936 19.86 21.00 -45.19
C THR A 936 20.03 22.51 -44.94
N ARG A 937 21.24 23.00 -44.63
CA ARG A 937 21.58 24.44 -44.55
C ARG A 937 21.82 25.08 -45.91
N HIS A 938 22.24 24.31 -46.92
CA HIS A 938 22.64 24.85 -48.22
C HIS A 938 21.48 24.98 -49.23
N VAL A 939 20.43 24.17 -49.08
CA VAL A 939 19.28 24.13 -50.02
C VAL A 939 18.41 25.40 -49.96
N THR A 940 18.56 26.27 -48.96
CA THR A 940 17.76 27.51 -48.86
C THR A 940 18.29 28.70 -49.70
N GLN A 941 19.30 28.49 -50.56
CA GLN A 941 19.90 29.54 -51.40
C GLN A 941 20.24 29.11 -52.84
N ALA A 942 19.32 28.41 -53.54
CA ALA A 942 19.39 28.30 -55.01
C ALA A 942 18.01 28.04 -55.67
N ASN A 943 17.73 28.82 -56.72
CA ASN A 943 16.89 28.58 -57.90
C ASN A 943 15.71 27.58 -57.83
N LEU A 944 14.49 28.11 -57.95
CA LEU A 944 13.34 27.39 -58.55
C LEU A 944 13.07 27.96 -59.96
N PRO A 945 12.97 27.13 -61.01
CA PRO A 945 12.51 27.57 -62.33
C PRO A 945 10.99 27.82 -62.37
N VAL A 946 10.55 28.71 -63.27
CA VAL A 946 9.13 28.99 -63.54
C VAL A 946 8.66 28.20 -64.76
N PRO A 947 7.54 27.46 -64.67
CA PRO A 947 6.67 27.16 -65.81
C PRO A 947 5.45 28.10 -65.83
N SER A 948 5.04 28.53 -67.03
CA SER A 948 3.91 29.48 -67.23
C SER A 948 2.63 28.77 -67.71
N GLY A 949 1.44 29.28 -67.38
CA GLY A 949 0.21 28.96 -68.11
C GLY A 949 -1.13 29.05 -67.34
N ILE A 950 -1.95 30.05 -67.66
CA ILE A 950 -3.28 29.92 -68.33
C ILE A 950 -4.21 28.79 -67.81
N THR A 951 -5.49 28.95 -67.40
CA THR A 951 -6.50 30.03 -67.20
C THR A 951 -7.75 29.39 -66.51
N SER A 952 -8.77 30.03 -65.93
CA SER A 952 -9.07 31.40 -65.46
C SER A 952 -10.46 31.43 -64.76
N ALA A 953 -10.79 32.50 -64.02
CA ALA A 953 -12.13 32.83 -63.44
C ALA A 953 -12.60 31.93 -62.26
N SER A 954 -13.37 32.40 -61.25
CA SER A 954 -13.98 33.72 -60.99
C SER A 954 -13.85 34.11 -59.50
N ALA A 955 -13.81 35.41 -59.18
CA ALA A 955 -13.98 35.95 -57.81
C ALA A 955 -15.42 36.46 -57.58
N PRO A 956 -15.92 36.55 -56.34
CA PRO A 956 -15.65 37.71 -55.45
C PRO A 956 -15.21 37.29 -54.02
N SER A 957 -14.19 37.85 -53.38
CA SER A 957 -13.94 39.22 -52.93
C SER A 957 -14.71 39.68 -51.67
N SER A 958 -14.03 39.64 -50.51
CA SER A 958 -14.10 40.70 -49.48
C SER A 958 -12.99 40.55 -48.43
N THR A 959 -12.38 41.68 -48.05
CA THR A 959 -11.56 41.92 -46.85
C THR A 959 -10.58 40.82 -46.40
N ALA A 960 -9.32 40.95 -46.82
CA ALA A 960 -8.20 40.31 -46.14
C ALA A 960 -7.75 41.09 -44.90
N ASP A 961 -7.07 40.42 -43.97
CA ASP A 961 -5.85 40.97 -43.38
C ASP A 961 -4.75 39.89 -43.45
N GLY A 962 -3.52 40.29 -43.74
CA GLY A 962 -2.54 39.42 -44.38
C GLY A 962 -1.15 39.43 -43.74
N THR A 963 -0.63 38.25 -43.40
CA THR A 963 0.79 38.07 -43.07
C THR A 963 1.42 36.96 -43.90
N SER A 964 2.46 37.31 -44.66
CA SER A 964 3.12 36.41 -45.61
C SER A 964 3.94 35.30 -44.94
N SER A 965 3.97 34.14 -45.58
CA SER A 965 4.56 32.90 -45.08
C SER A 965 6.10 32.90 -45.11
N ARG A 966 6.72 33.56 -44.12
CA ARG A 966 8.14 33.31 -43.79
C ARG A 966 8.32 31.82 -43.44
N GLY A 967 9.14 31.11 -44.19
CA GLY A 967 9.36 29.66 -44.04
C GLY A 967 9.71 29.27 -42.60
N ARG A 968 8.83 28.51 -41.94
CA ARG A 968 9.02 28.07 -40.56
C ARG A 968 10.14 27.04 -40.47
N ARG A 969 11.22 27.38 -39.76
CA ARG A 969 12.26 26.42 -39.35
C ARG A 969 11.62 25.29 -38.53
N ARG A 970 11.59 24.08 -39.07
CA ARG A 970 11.11 22.88 -38.35
C ARG A 970 11.96 22.65 -37.09
N ARG A 971 11.34 22.25 -35.98
CA ARG A 971 12.03 21.96 -34.71
C ARG A 971 12.67 20.57 -34.75
N LYS A 972 13.95 20.44 -34.38
CA LYS A 972 14.65 19.16 -34.36
C LYS A 972 14.27 18.33 -33.14
N ILE A 973 13.92 17.05 -33.35
CA ILE A 973 13.75 16.05 -32.29
C ILE A 973 14.38 14.72 -32.72
N ALA A 974 14.83 13.93 -31.74
CA ALA A 974 15.34 12.58 -31.94
C ALA A 974 14.42 11.56 -31.25
N LEU A 975 14.11 10.47 -31.95
CA LEU A 975 13.35 9.34 -31.40
C LEU A 975 14.26 8.12 -31.23
N VAL A 976 14.18 7.51 -30.04
CA VAL A 976 15.00 6.37 -29.62
C VAL A 976 14.14 5.28 -28.98
N ASP A 977 14.66 4.05 -28.82
CA ASP A 977 14.09 3.09 -27.88
C ASP A 977 14.88 3.11 -26.58
N ALA A 978 14.35 3.80 -25.56
CA ALA A 978 15.02 4.00 -24.27
C ALA A 978 15.29 2.68 -23.52
N ARG A 979 14.66 1.58 -23.93
CA ARG A 979 14.95 0.22 -23.43
C ARG A 979 16.32 -0.30 -23.91
N ARG A 980 16.81 0.17 -25.06
CA ARG A 980 18.11 -0.18 -25.64
C ARG A 980 19.17 0.85 -25.27
N ARG A 981 19.57 0.87 -24.00
CA ARG A 981 20.43 1.91 -23.40
C ARG A 981 21.74 2.14 -24.16
N GLU A 982 22.47 1.09 -24.52
CA GLU A 982 23.76 1.21 -25.20
C GLU A 982 23.63 1.76 -26.63
N ALA A 983 22.72 1.20 -27.43
CA ALA A 983 22.42 1.69 -28.78
C ALA A 983 21.89 3.13 -28.77
N THR A 984 21.12 3.50 -27.74
CA THR A 984 20.68 4.89 -27.51
C THR A 984 21.88 5.80 -27.24
N LEU A 985 22.76 5.44 -26.30
CA LEU A 985 23.94 6.25 -25.97
C LEU A 985 24.88 6.45 -27.16
N ALA A 986 25.16 5.39 -27.93
CA ALA A 986 25.97 5.48 -29.14
C ALA A 986 25.34 6.40 -30.21
N PHE A 987 24.01 6.41 -30.33
CA PHE A 987 23.30 7.31 -31.23
C PHE A 987 23.23 8.76 -30.73
N LEU A 988 23.15 8.99 -29.41
CA LEU A 988 23.27 10.36 -28.88
C LEU A 988 24.68 10.91 -29.11
N GLN A 989 25.72 10.08 -28.92
CA GLN A 989 27.10 10.45 -29.23
C GLN A 989 27.31 10.81 -30.71
N SER A 990 26.62 10.17 -31.65
CA SER A 990 26.70 10.57 -33.07
C SER A 990 25.97 11.89 -33.38
N ILE A 991 24.90 12.22 -32.64
CA ILE A 991 24.26 13.55 -32.69
C ILE A 991 25.19 14.62 -32.11
N GLU A 992 25.85 14.36 -30.96
CA GLU A 992 26.84 15.28 -30.39
C GLU A 992 28.02 15.51 -31.35
N ALA A 993 28.53 14.44 -31.96
CA ALA A 993 29.65 14.48 -32.90
C ALA A 993 29.35 15.29 -34.18
N ALA A 994 28.08 15.44 -34.56
CA ALA A 994 27.67 16.31 -35.68
C ALA A 994 27.77 17.81 -35.37
N GLN A 995 28.09 18.19 -34.12
CA GLN A 995 28.37 19.57 -33.67
C GLN A 995 27.40 20.63 -34.22
N LEU A 996 26.09 20.34 -34.14
CA LEU A 996 25.04 21.22 -34.66
C LEU A 996 25.15 22.62 -34.03
N LYS A 997 25.23 23.67 -34.85
CA LYS A 997 25.33 25.07 -34.39
C LYS A 997 24.15 25.93 -34.85
N ARG A 998 23.67 26.81 -33.98
CA ARG A 998 22.63 27.83 -34.25
C ARG A 998 23.21 28.96 -35.11
N ARG A 999 22.35 29.86 -35.62
CA ARG A 999 22.77 30.97 -36.52
C ARG A 999 23.69 32.00 -35.84
N ASN A 1000 23.71 32.02 -34.51
CA ASN A 1000 24.60 32.82 -33.66
C ASN A 1000 25.85 32.03 -33.19
N GLY A 1001 26.15 30.86 -33.77
CA GLY A 1001 27.35 30.07 -33.48
C GLY A 1001 27.24 29.10 -32.28
N GLU A 1002 26.29 29.31 -31.38
CA GLU A 1002 26.03 28.46 -30.20
C GLU A 1002 25.65 27.01 -30.56
N ARG A 1003 25.85 26.05 -29.64
CA ARG A 1003 25.40 24.65 -29.80
C ARG A 1003 23.87 24.56 -29.94
N GLU A 1004 23.41 23.81 -30.94
CA GLU A 1004 22.01 23.49 -31.19
C GLU A 1004 21.66 22.14 -30.55
N TYR A 1005 21.21 22.18 -29.30
CA TYR A 1005 20.69 20.99 -28.62
C TYR A 1005 19.38 20.49 -29.26
N VAL A 1006 19.25 19.16 -29.34
CA VAL A 1006 18.13 18.37 -29.88
C VAL A 1006 17.43 17.64 -28.73
N ALA A 1007 16.10 17.73 -28.68
CA ALA A 1007 15.30 17.02 -27.69
C ALA A 1007 15.12 15.54 -28.06
N VAL A 1008 15.41 14.64 -27.12
CA VAL A 1008 15.37 13.18 -27.30
C VAL A 1008 14.17 12.59 -26.56
N TYR A 1009 13.36 11.79 -27.26
CA TYR A 1009 12.19 11.11 -26.72
C TYR A 1009 12.19 9.62 -27.05
N ASP A 1010 11.54 8.82 -26.21
CA ASP A 1010 11.21 7.43 -26.53
C ASP A 1010 10.14 7.40 -27.62
N TRP A 1011 10.33 6.57 -28.65
CA TRP A 1011 9.49 6.58 -29.87
C TRP A 1011 8.00 6.34 -29.61
N ARG A 1012 7.66 5.68 -28.49
CA ARG A 1012 6.27 5.40 -28.04
C ARG A 1012 5.48 6.67 -27.71
N VAL A 1013 6.15 7.83 -27.67
CA VAL A 1013 5.48 9.13 -27.72
C VAL A 1013 4.56 9.26 -28.93
N LEU A 1014 4.93 8.68 -30.08
CA LEU A 1014 4.10 8.67 -31.29
C LEU A 1014 2.78 7.89 -31.09
N GLU A 1015 2.80 6.79 -30.33
CA GLU A 1015 1.60 6.00 -30.02
C GLU A 1015 0.61 6.84 -29.19
N SER A 1016 1.10 7.52 -28.15
CA SER A 1016 0.26 8.43 -27.35
C SER A 1016 -0.18 9.70 -28.10
N ILE A 1017 0.61 10.22 -29.05
CA ILE A 1017 0.17 11.33 -29.92
C ILE A 1017 -0.95 10.84 -30.85
N ARG A 1018 -0.81 9.65 -31.44
CA ARG A 1018 -1.83 9.03 -32.31
C ARG A 1018 -3.17 8.87 -31.60
N GLU A 1019 -3.15 8.35 -30.37
CA GLU A 1019 -4.35 8.17 -29.54
C GLU A 1019 -5.05 9.51 -29.25
N GLU A 1020 -4.31 10.51 -28.75
CA GLU A 1020 -4.87 11.83 -28.37
C GLU A 1020 -5.30 12.65 -29.61
N GLU A 1021 -4.56 12.59 -30.73
CA GLU A 1021 -4.98 13.23 -32.00
C GLU A 1021 -6.23 12.54 -32.58
N GLN A 1022 -6.35 11.21 -32.50
CA GLN A 1022 -7.55 10.47 -32.92
C GLN A 1022 -8.77 10.80 -32.05
N MET A 1023 -8.60 10.99 -30.74
CA MET A 1023 -9.68 11.47 -29.86
C MET A 1023 -10.11 12.90 -30.21
N CYS A 1024 -9.14 13.82 -30.37
CA CYS A 1024 -9.45 15.21 -30.73
C CYS A 1024 -10.17 15.30 -32.10
N GLY A 1025 -9.72 14.53 -33.09
CA GLY A 1025 -10.34 14.48 -34.42
C GLY A 1025 -11.78 13.94 -34.40
N ARG A 1026 -12.05 12.89 -33.60
CA ARG A 1026 -13.41 12.36 -33.39
C ARG A 1026 -14.34 13.38 -32.71
N ASN A 1027 -13.82 14.09 -31.70
CA ASN A 1027 -14.59 15.05 -30.91
C ASN A 1027 -14.73 16.43 -31.58
N ARG A 1028 -14.03 16.68 -32.70
CA ARG A 1028 -13.86 18.00 -33.33
C ARG A 1028 -13.28 19.07 -32.38
N GLU A 1029 -12.48 18.65 -31.41
CA GLU A 1029 -11.80 19.54 -30.46
C GLU A 1029 -10.64 20.29 -31.15
N ARG A 1030 -10.47 21.59 -30.83
CA ARG A 1030 -9.27 22.33 -31.26
C ARG A 1030 -8.05 21.84 -30.45
N PRO A 1031 -6.97 21.36 -31.09
CA PRO A 1031 -5.87 20.66 -30.39
C PRO A 1031 -5.09 21.50 -29.36
N GLY A 1032 -5.15 22.83 -29.47
CA GLY A 1032 -4.55 23.77 -28.51
C GLY A 1032 -3.07 23.47 -28.22
N ASN A 1033 -2.68 23.58 -26.95
CA ASN A 1033 -1.31 23.36 -26.49
C ASN A 1033 -1.09 21.92 -25.95
N ARG A 1034 -2.04 20.98 -26.11
CA ARG A 1034 -1.89 19.59 -25.62
C ARG A 1034 -0.73 18.86 -26.30
N PHE A 1035 -0.44 19.23 -27.55
CA PHE A 1035 0.56 18.58 -28.41
C PHE A 1035 1.90 19.32 -28.50
N ASP A 1036 2.09 20.42 -27.77
CA ASP A 1036 3.38 21.11 -27.67
C ASP A 1036 4.41 20.23 -26.93
N LEU A 1037 5.70 20.30 -27.30
CA LEU A 1037 6.81 19.58 -26.65
C LEU A 1037 6.90 19.77 -25.12
N ASN A 1038 6.30 20.84 -24.60
CA ASN A 1038 6.23 21.16 -23.17
C ASN A 1038 5.00 20.56 -22.45
N SER A 1039 4.13 19.81 -23.12
CA SER A 1039 2.94 19.21 -22.51
C SER A 1039 3.30 18.06 -21.55
N SER A 1040 2.28 17.50 -20.88
CA SER A 1040 2.44 16.29 -20.07
C SER A 1040 2.70 15.04 -20.92
N LEU A 1041 2.23 15.02 -22.17
CA LEU A 1041 2.37 13.89 -23.10
C LEU A 1041 3.84 13.69 -23.48
N TRP A 1042 4.48 14.71 -24.06
CA TRP A 1042 5.90 14.66 -24.43
C TRP A 1042 6.81 14.45 -23.22
N ARG A 1043 6.52 15.09 -22.07
CA ARG A 1043 7.31 14.91 -20.84
C ARG A 1043 7.27 13.50 -20.25
N ARG A 1044 6.23 12.68 -20.55
CA ARG A 1044 6.16 11.26 -20.12
C ARG A 1044 7.22 10.39 -20.81
N PHE A 1045 7.63 10.76 -22.03
CA PHE A 1045 8.56 9.99 -22.87
C PHE A 1045 9.89 10.70 -23.09
N TRP A 1046 10.20 11.73 -22.29
CA TRP A 1046 11.46 12.46 -22.36
C TRP A 1046 12.64 11.56 -21.97
N VAL A 1047 13.68 11.53 -22.81
CA VAL A 1047 14.92 10.78 -22.58
C VAL A 1047 16.08 11.71 -22.24
N GLY A 1048 16.21 12.85 -22.92
CA GLY A 1048 17.31 13.79 -22.68
C GLY A 1048 17.49 14.87 -23.74
N LEU A 1049 18.66 15.51 -23.72
CA LEU A 1049 19.17 16.37 -24.79
C LEU A 1049 20.45 15.75 -25.37
N ALA A 1050 20.69 15.98 -26.66
CA ALA A 1050 21.98 15.82 -27.35
C ALA A 1050 22.35 17.14 -28.02
#